data_AF-A0A413H3Q9-F1
#
_entry.id   AF-A0A413H3Q9-F1
#
_cell.length_a   1.000
_cell.length_b   1.000
_cell.length_c   1.000
_cell.angle_alpha   90.00
_cell.angle_beta   90.00
_cell.angle_gamma   90.00
#
_symmetry.space_group_name_H-M   'P 1'
#
loop_
_entity.id
_entity.type
_entity.pdbx_description
1 polymer ?
#
loop_
_entity_poly.entity_id
_entity_poly.type
_entity_poly.pdbx_seq_one_letter_code
_entity_poly.pdbx_strand_id
1 'polypeptide(L)'
;MSRSTRQCCVSANKNDGFLRVAAASPRIRVADVEGNAEVALAAVREATERGVRALALPELNLTGYTAADLFHNRTLLHACEAALVRILDKTRELPIVFTIGLPVAVAENIYNCAAVCCAGELLGLTAKKYLPNYGEFYERRWFAPAPADPVWIEFAGQGPVPLGSGLVYRCCDEGAEDLVLGVEVCEDLWVPAPPSTEMALDGATVILNPSASDEIIGKADYRRSLISNQSARLYCAYAYADASEGESTTDMVFAGENLVYENGSKLAATKLLTCDMAIADVDLDRLVAERRRSTTWTRADDALEATTVEFSFEGVLAKEPVLRDACDIDRVFPRAPFVPADHGDLAERCETILNLQTAGLKTRLAHTGTKAAVIGLSGGLDSTLALLVTVRAFDALGLPRTGITAVSMPGFGTTHRTKSNAESLARDLGVSFREVSIHAAVEQHFKDIEHDPTVQDVTYENSQARERTQILMDLANQAGGFVIGTGDLSELALGWATYNGDHMSMYAVNASVPKTLVRHLVRYAADVFGGRIAEVLLDILDTPVSPELLPPTGDGEIAQKTEDLVGPYELHDYFLYYLLRFGFEPGKIYRMALKSFEGAYDAKTVHTWLRTFYRRFFAQQFKRSCLPDGPKVGSVTLSPRGDWRMPSDASSRLWLAQIDALNPID
;
A
#
# COMPACT_ATOMS: atom_id res chain seq x y z
N MET A 1 38.05 5.92 16.10
CA MET A 1 37.13 5.73 14.95
C MET A 1 35.76 6.18 15.42
N SER A 2 35.44 7.45 15.15
CA SER A 2 34.30 8.18 15.71
C SER A 2 33.03 7.90 14.90
N ARG A 3 32.02 7.30 15.54
CA ARG A 3 30.64 7.33 15.06
C ARG A 3 30.09 8.73 15.32
N SER A 4 29.94 9.54 14.27
CA SER A 4 29.26 10.83 14.38
C SER A 4 27.75 10.59 14.44
N THR A 5 27.15 10.98 15.56
CA THR A 5 25.72 11.14 15.76
C THR A 5 25.19 12.17 14.75
N ARG A 6 24.48 11.71 13.70
CA ARG A 6 23.65 12.58 12.85
C ARG A 6 22.41 12.96 13.66
N GLN A 7 22.44 14.14 14.26
CA GLN A 7 21.31 14.72 14.96
C GLN A 7 20.45 15.46 13.93
N CYS A 8 19.44 14.78 13.39
CA CYS A 8 18.46 15.38 12.48
C CYS A 8 17.46 16.17 13.33
N CYS A 9 17.68 17.47 13.50
CA CYS A 9 16.69 18.36 14.11
C CYS A 9 15.60 18.68 13.07
N VAL A 10 14.55 17.87 13.07
CA VAL A 10 13.20 18.18 12.55
C VAL A 10 12.28 18.20 13.77
N SER A 11 11.26 19.06 13.79
CA SER A 11 10.33 19.30 14.91
C SER A 11 10.11 18.10 15.83
N ALA A 12 10.33 18.29 17.12
CA ALA A 12 10.49 17.27 18.14
C ALA A 12 9.26 16.39 18.49
N ASN A 13 8.29 16.14 17.59
CA ASN A 13 7.18 15.19 17.85
C ASN A 13 6.38 14.82 16.58
N LYS A 14 7.00 14.23 15.55
CA LYS A 14 6.23 13.56 14.47
C LYS A 14 6.93 12.29 13.99
N ASN A 15 6.42 11.15 14.43
CA ASN A 15 6.70 9.82 13.87
C ASN A 15 5.97 9.63 12.53
N ASP A 16 6.28 8.56 11.79
CA ASP A 16 5.62 8.20 10.52
C ASP A 16 4.56 7.11 10.69
N GLY A 17 3.99 6.96 11.89
CA GLY A 17 2.90 6.03 12.14
C GLY A 17 3.28 4.54 12.09
N PHE A 18 4.57 4.19 12.06
CA PHE A 18 5.00 2.79 11.98
C PHE A 18 5.11 2.14 13.37
N LEU A 19 4.54 0.96 13.55
CA LEU A 19 4.62 0.18 14.78
C LEU A 19 5.35 -1.13 14.53
N ARG A 20 6.35 -1.44 15.35
CA ARG A 20 6.98 -2.76 15.32
C ARG A 20 6.17 -3.76 16.15
N VAL A 21 5.62 -4.76 15.49
CA VAL A 21 4.77 -5.81 16.08
C VAL A 21 5.45 -7.16 15.92
N ALA A 22 5.27 -8.04 16.91
CA ALA A 22 5.77 -9.40 16.85
C ALA A 22 4.76 -10.46 17.30
N ALA A 23 5.00 -11.68 16.84
CA ALA A 23 4.41 -12.91 17.35
C ALA A 23 5.54 -13.92 17.63
N ALA A 24 5.51 -14.56 18.78
CA ALA A 24 6.54 -15.50 19.21
C ALA A 24 5.96 -16.74 19.88
N SER A 25 6.64 -17.88 19.72
CA SER A 25 6.25 -19.17 20.32
C SER A 25 7.40 -19.74 21.13
N PRO A 26 7.59 -19.31 22.39
CA PRO A 26 8.66 -19.85 23.22
C PRO A 26 8.46 -21.35 23.47
N ARG A 27 9.57 -22.08 23.63
CA ARG A 27 9.54 -23.50 23.94
C ARG A 27 9.11 -23.72 25.39
N ILE A 28 7.91 -24.25 25.58
CA ILE A 28 7.34 -24.46 26.91
C ILE A 28 7.54 -25.91 27.39
N ARG A 29 7.00 -26.22 28.56
CA ARG A 29 6.76 -27.57 29.04
C ARG A 29 5.42 -27.60 29.78
N VAL A 30 4.55 -28.54 29.41
CA VAL A 30 3.22 -28.67 30.05
C VAL A 30 3.34 -28.75 31.58
N ALA A 31 2.57 -27.91 32.26
CA ALA A 31 2.49 -27.72 33.71
C ALA A 31 3.76 -27.21 34.42
N ASP A 32 4.84 -26.88 33.71
CA ASP A 32 6.04 -26.23 34.27
C ASP A 32 5.90 -24.70 34.27
N VAL A 33 5.00 -24.19 35.11
CA VAL A 33 4.62 -22.76 35.10
C VAL A 33 5.80 -21.83 35.35
N GLU A 34 6.75 -22.23 36.20
CA GLU A 34 7.94 -21.43 36.47
C GLU A 34 8.88 -21.39 35.26
N GLY A 35 9.18 -22.54 34.65
CA GLY A 35 9.99 -22.60 33.43
C GLY A 35 9.34 -21.83 32.27
N ASN A 36 8.02 -21.99 32.10
CA ASN A 36 7.23 -21.33 31.07
C ASN A 36 7.23 -19.80 31.24
N ALA A 37 7.15 -19.30 32.48
CA ALA A 37 7.26 -17.88 32.77
C ALA A 37 8.65 -17.31 32.40
N GLU A 38 9.73 -18.05 32.68
CA GLU A 38 11.09 -17.60 32.32
C GLU A 38 11.32 -17.55 30.81
N VAL A 39 10.81 -18.53 30.04
CA VAL A 39 10.92 -18.48 28.56
C VAL A 39 10.01 -17.42 27.95
N ALA A 40 8.83 -17.16 28.53
CA ALA A 40 7.97 -16.05 28.12
C ALA A 40 8.66 -14.69 28.38
N LEU A 41 9.26 -14.51 29.55
CA LEU A 41 10.04 -13.32 29.89
C LEU A 41 11.25 -13.12 28.97
N ALA A 42 11.95 -14.21 28.61
CA ALA A 42 13.04 -14.15 27.65
C ALA A 42 12.54 -13.66 26.28
N ALA A 43 11.39 -14.16 25.80
CA ALA A 43 10.79 -13.71 24.54
C ALA A 43 10.36 -12.24 24.59
N VAL A 44 9.76 -11.77 25.70
CA VAL A 44 9.39 -10.35 25.89
C VAL A 44 10.63 -9.46 25.86
N ARG A 45 11.72 -9.86 26.52
CA ARG A 45 12.98 -9.12 26.52
C ARG A 45 13.62 -9.08 25.14
N GLU A 46 13.69 -10.22 24.44
CA GLU A 46 14.20 -10.28 23.07
C GLU A 46 13.39 -9.37 22.13
N ALA A 47 12.06 -9.43 22.20
CA ALA A 47 11.18 -8.57 21.41
C ALA A 47 11.45 -7.08 21.71
N THR A 48 11.57 -6.73 22.99
CA THR A 48 11.87 -5.35 23.43
C THR A 48 13.23 -4.88 22.90
N GLU A 49 14.27 -5.71 22.99
CA GLU A 49 15.62 -5.43 22.45
C GLU A 49 15.61 -5.24 20.94
N ARG A 50 14.73 -5.96 20.23
CA ARG A 50 14.50 -5.80 18.78
C ARG A 50 13.57 -4.63 18.45
N GLY A 51 13.16 -3.86 19.45
CA GLY A 51 12.40 -2.63 19.30
C GLY A 51 10.90 -2.82 19.07
N VAL A 52 10.37 -4.01 19.37
CA VAL A 52 8.94 -4.32 19.35
C VAL A 52 8.20 -3.51 20.41
N ARG A 53 6.98 -3.08 20.09
CA ARG A 53 6.06 -2.43 21.03
C ARG A 53 4.80 -3.21 21.31
N ALA A 54 4.39 -4.11 20.42
CA ALA A 54 3.27 -5.03 20.66
C ALA A 54 3.68 -6.49 20.35
N LEU A 55 3.51 -7.40 21.31
CA LEU A 55 3.88 -8.81 21.18
C LEU A 55 2.72 -9.76 21.51
N ALA A 56 2.38 -10.65 20.59
CA ALA A 56 1.54 -11.80 20.87
C ALA A 56 2.41 -13.00 21.32
N LEU A 57 2.03 -13.60 22.45
CA LEU A 57 2.49 -14.93 22.88
C LEU A 57 1.32 -15.92 22.84
N PRO A 58 1.59 -17.25 22.79
CA PRO A 58 0.58 -18.25 22.51
C PRO A 58 -0.48 -18.40 23.60
N GLU A 59 -1.60 -19.00 23.21
CA GLU A 59 -2.69 -19.38 24.13
C GLU A 59 -2.16 -20.30 25.24
N LEU A 60 -2.55 -20.02 26.49
CA LEU A 60 -2.19 -20.80 27.67
C LEU A 60 -0.68 -21.09 27.84
N ASN A 61 0.19 -20.23 27.31
CA ASN A 61 1.64 -20.47 27.32
C ASN A 61 2.26 -20.65 28.72
N LEU A 62 1.64 -20.14 29.80
CA LEU A 62 2.13 -20.42 31.16
C LEU A 62 1.94 -21.87 31.59
N THR A 63 0.90 -22.55 31.10
CA THR A 63 0.59 -23.94 31.49
C THR A 63 0.90 -24.94 30.41
N GLY A 64 0.97 -24.51 29.16
CA GLY A 64 0.66 -25.35 28.00
C GLY A 64 -0.84 -25.53 27.85
N TYR A 65 -1.30 -25.43 26.60
CA TYR A 65 -2.68 -25.64 26.20
C TYR A 65 -3.15 -27.07 26.50
N THR A 66 -2.25 -28.04 26.36
CA THR A 66 -2.55 -29.47 26.49
C THR A 66 -2.56 -30.00 27.93
N ALA A 67 -2.66 -29.14 28.96
CA ALA A 67 -2.67 -29.55 30.37
C ALA A 67 -3.95 -30.28 30.81
N ALA A 68 -5.03 -30.20 30.02
CA ALA A 68 -6.30 -30.92 30.23
C ALA A 68 -6.85 -30.79 31.66
N ASP A 69 -7.23 -31.89 32.32
CA ASP A 69 -7.85 -31.86 33.66
C ASP A 69 -6.99 -31.20 34.75
N LEU A 70 -5.69 -30.97 34.50
CA LEU A 70 -4.84 -30.19 35.40
C LEU A 70 -5.30 -28.74 35.54
N PHE A 71 -6.07 -28.18 34.61
CA PHE A 71 -6.67 -26.85 34.73
C PHE A 71 -7.56 -26.71 35.98
N HIS A 72 -8.15 -27.79 36.48
CA HIS A 72 -8.93 -27.78 37.73
C HIS A 72 -8.06 -27.81 38.99
N ASN A 73 -6.74 -28.04 38.87
CA ASN A 73 -5.85 -28.16 40.01
C ASN A 73 -5.50 -26.76 40.56
N ARG A 74 -5.88 -26.50 41.82
CA ARG A 74 -5.58 -25.23 42.50
C ARG A 74 -4.08 -24.91 42.57
N THR A 75 -3.21 -25.92 42.62
CA THR A 75 -1.76 -25.71 42.60
C THR A 75 -1.32 -25.07 41.28
N LEU A 76 -1.87 -25.53 40.15
CA LEU A 76 -1.58 -24.97 38.84
C LEU A 76 -2.11 -23.54 38.74
N LEU A 77 -3.35 -23.31 39.15
CA LEU A 77 -3.99 -21.98 39.12
C LEU A 77 -3.23 -20.95 39.98
N HIS A 78 -2.90 -21.29 41.23
CA HIS A 78 -2.12 -20.40 42.10
C HIS A 78 -0.70 -20.17 41.56
N ALA A 79 -0.09 -21.18 40.95
CA ALA A 79 1.23 -21.02 40.32
C ALA A 79 1.18 -20.06 39.13
N CYS A 80 0.10 -20.08 38.33
CA CYS A 80 -0.10 -19.16 37.21
C CYS A 80 -0.25 -17.72 37.69
N GLU A 81 -1.08 -17.48 38.70
CA GLU A 81 -1.24 -16.14 39.27
C GLU A 81 0.08 -15.62 39.85
N ALA A 82 0.78 -16.44 40.64
CA ALA A 82 2.08 -16.07 41.18
C ALA A 82 3.15 -15.85 40.10
N ALA A 83 3.09 -16.58 38.98
CA ALA A 83 3.97 -16.37 37.84
C ALA A 83 3.66 -15.06 37.11
N LEU A 84 2.38 -14.71 36.94
CA LEU A 84 1.98 -13.43 36.37
C LEU A 84 2.48 -12.26 37.22
N VAL A 85 2.39 -12.33 38.56
CA VAL A 85 2.99 -11.33 39.47
C VAL A 85 4.48 -11.14 39.16
N ARG A 86 5.24 -12.24 39.06
CA ARG A 86 6.68 -12.18 38.75
C ARG A 86 6.96 -11.59 37.37
N ILE A 87 6.12 -11.92 36.38
CA ILE A 87 6.25 -11.38 35.02
C ILE A 87 6.06 -9.87 35.05
N LEU A 88 4.97 -9.39 35.63
CA LEU A 88 4.67 -7.96 35.79
C LEU A 88 5.82 -7.22 36.48
N ASP A 89 6.33 -7.75 37.59
CA ASP A 89 7.48 -7.16 38.29
C ASP A 89 8.74 -7.09 37.41
N LYS A 90 9.03 -8.13 36.63
CA LYS A 90 10.21 -8.21 35.77
C LYS A 90 10.08 -7.41 34.46
N THR A 91 8.89 -6.91 34.12
CA THR A 91 8.63 -6.13 32.89
C THR A 91 8.29 -4.66 33.12
N ARG A 92 8.35 -4.16 34.37
CA ARG A 92 8.10 -2.74 34.72
C ARG A 92 8.90 -1.73 33.88
N GLU A 93 10.12 -2.10 33.50
CA GLU A 93 11.04 -1.24 32.76
C GLU A 93 11.05 -1.52 31.24
N LEU A 94 10.19 -2.41 30.74
CA LEU A 94 10.14 -2.77 29.33
C LEU A 94 9.00 -2.03 28.63
N PRO A 95 9.30 -1.17 27.62
CA PRO A 95 8.28 -0.41 26.90
C PRO A 95 7.63 -1.30 25.82
N ILE A 96 6.86 -2.30 26.26
CA ILE A 96 6.19 -3.26 25.39
C ILE A 96 4.85 -3.66 26.01
N VAL A 97 3.80 -3.71 25.18
CA VAL A 97 2.53 -4.35 25.53
C VAL A 97 2.50 -5.76 24.94
N PHE A 98 2.13 -6.74 25.74
CA PHE A 98 2.20 -8.14 25.36
C PHE A 98 1.12 -9.00 26.00
N THR A 99 0.85 -10.15 25.41
CA THR A 99 -0.08 -11.14 25.96
C THR A 99 0.64 -12.22 26.76
N ILE A 100 -0.02 -12.73 27.80
CA ILE A 100 0.37 -13.97 28.51
C ILE A 100 -0.87 -14.86 28.62
N GLY A 101 -0.78 -16.08 28.10
CA GLY A 101 -1.87 -17.05 28.13
C GLY A 101 -1.90 -17.82 29.45
N LEU A 102 -3.04 -17.82 30.15
CA LEU A 102 -3.20 -18.51 31.42
C LEU A 102 -4.66 -18.84 31.75
N PRO A 103 -4.91 -19.89 32.56
CA PRO A 103 -6.23 -20.14 33.15
C PRO A 103 -6.48 -19.18 34.31
N VAL A 104 -7.66 -18.54 34.33
CA VAL A 104 -8.05 -17.59 35.39
C VAL A 104 -9.31 -18.10 36.09
N ALA A 105 -9.21 -18.36 37.39
CA ALA A 105 -10.34 -18.79 38.20
C ALA A 105 -11.04 -17.59 38.87
N VAL A 106 -12.34 -17.42 38.60
CA VAL A 106 -13.19 -16.40 39.23
C VAL A 106 -14.48 -17.04 39.69
N ALA A 107 -14.76 -16.94 40.99
CA ALA A 107 -15.87 -17.62 41.64
C ALA A 107 -15.89 -19.13 41.30
N GLU A 108 -16.96 -19.63 40.69
CA GLU A 108 -17.11 -21.03 40.27
C GLU A 108 -16.50 -21.38 38.90
N ASN A 109 -16.03 -20.40 38.13
CA ASN A 109 -15.60 -20.59 36.74
C ASN A 109 -14.07 -20.50 36.58
N ILE A 110 -13.56 -21.17 35.56
CA ILE A 110 -12.20 -21.00 35.05
C ILE A 110 -12.30 -20.53 33.61
N TYR A 111 -11.58 -19.47 33.25
CA TYR A 111 -11.57 -18.89 31.92
C TYR A 111 -10.21 -19.12 31.25
N ASN A 112 -10.24 -19.37 29.95
CA ASN A 112 -9.05 -19.34 29.10
C ASN A 112 -8.77 -17.88 28.75
N CYS A 113 -7.73 -17.30 29.33
CA CYS A 113 -7.47 -15.87 29.22
C CYS A 113 -6.12 -15.57 28.56
N ALA A 114 -6.10 -14.47 27.82
CA ALA A 114 -4.90 -13.71 27.51
C ALA A 114 -4.84 -12.50 28.44
N ALA A 115 -3.90 -12.50 29.38
CA ALA A 115 -3.56 -11.34 30.18
C ALA A 115 -2.80 -10.32 29.31
N VAL A 116 -3.34 -9.12 29.17
CA VAL A 116 -2.69 -8.02 28.44
C VAL A 116 -1.89 -7.21 29.44
N CYS A 117 -0.57 -7.20 29.26
CA CYS A 117 0.38 -6.60 30.19
C CYS A 117 1.12 -5.46 29.49
N CYS A 118 1.36 -4.36 30.19
CA CYS A 118 2.19 -3.25 29.72
C CYS A 118 2.91 -2.63 30.91
N ALA A 119 4.21 -2.36 30.81
CA ALA A 119 4.94 -1.61 31.84
C ALA A 119 4.83 -2.18 33.28
N GLY A 120 4.64 -3.49 33.42
CA GLY A 120 4.42 -4.15 34.71
C GLY A 120 3.02 -3.96 35.31
N GLU A 121 2.08 -3.44 34.54
CA GLU A 121 0.65 -3.36 34.85
C GLU A 121 -0.12 -4.44 34.09
N LEU A 122 -1.14 -5.00 34.74
CA LEU A 122 -2.15 -5.84 34.11
C LEU A 122 -3.26 -4.91 33.61
N LEU A 123 -3.42 -4.79 32.29
CA LEU A 123 -4.43 -3.91 31.70
C LEU A 123 -5.81 -4.57 31.68
N GLY A 124 -5.85 -5.88 31.43
CA GLY A 124 -7.09 -6.63 31.31
C GLY A 124 -6.87 -8.12 31.04
N LEU A 125 -7.94 -8.88 31.18
CA LEU A 125 -7.98 -10.33 30.98
C LEU A 125 -8.97 -10.65 29.87
N THR A 126 -8.48 -10.74 28.64
CA THR A 126 -9.31 -11.13 27.51
C THR A 126 -9.62 -12.61 27.61
N ALA A 127 -10.87 -12.97 27.91
CA ALA A 127 -11.35 -14.34 27.97
C ALA A 127 -11.81 -14.83 26.59
N LYS A 128 -11.46 -16.06 26.24
CA LYS A 128 -11.89 -16.74 25.01
C LYS A 128 -13.41 -16.85 24.97
N LYS A 129 -14.04 -16.38 23.90
CA LYS A 129 -15.50 -16.35 23.78
C LYS A 129 -16.04 -17.68 23.25
N TYR A 130 -15.40 -18.22 22.22
CA TYR A 130 -15.80 -19.45 21.56
C TYR A 130 -14.89 -20.60 21.95
N LEU A 131 -15.40 -21.52 22.76
CA LEU A 131 -14.67 -22.71 23.23
C LEU A 131 -14.95 -23.89 22.30
N PRO A 132 -13.99 -24.33 21.47
CA PRO A 132 -14.17 -25.50 20.62
C PRO A 132 -14.35 -26.75 21.49
N ASN A 133 -15.37 -27.53 21.17
CA ASN A 133 -15.72 -28.77 21.87
C ASN A 133 -16.19 -29.84 20.88
N TYR A 134 -15.40 -29.99 19.82
CA TYR A 134 -15.60 -30.91 18.70
C TYR A 134 -14.22 -31.43 18.25
N GLY A 135 -14.20 -32.61 17.61
CA GLY A 135 -12.95 -33.24 17.18
C GLY A 135 -12.01 -33.54 18.35
N GLU A 136 -10.80 -33.03 18.25
CA GLU A 136 -9.68 -33.07 19.19
C GLU A 136 -9.84 -32.08 20.37
N PHE A 137 -10.76 -31.13 20.27
CA PHE A 137 -10.96 -30.07 21.26
C PHE A 137 -12.04 -30.42 22.28
N TYR A 138 -11.76 -30.21 23.56
CA TYR A 138 -12.65 -30.49 24.69
C TYR A 138 -12.77 -29.29 25.66
N GLU A 139 -12.57 -28.05 25.19
CA GLU A 139 -12.37 -26.89 26.08
C GLU A 139 -13.50 -26.62 27.06
N ARG A 140 -14.75 -26.94 26.69
CA ARG A 140 -15.90 -26.76 27.58
C ARG A 140 -15.92 -27.72 28.76
N ARG A 141 -15.05 -28.74 28.78
CA ARG A 141 -14.86 -29.62 29.95
C ARG A 141 -14.20 -28.88 31.11
N TRP A 142 -13.34 -27.90 30.83
CA TRP A 142 -12.51 -27.25 31.85
C TRP A 142 -12.62 -25.72 31.89
N PHE A 143 -13.09 -25.06 30.82
CA PHE A 143 -13.30 -23.62 30.78
C PHE A 143 -14.76 -23.22 30.58
N ALA A 144 -15.11 -22.07 31.14
CA ALA A 144 -16.33 -21.32 30.83
C ALA A 144 -16.04 -20.32 29.69
N PRO A 145 -17.01 -20.08 28.79
CA PRO A 145 -16.88 -19.01 27.79
C PRO A 145 -16.83 -17.65 28.49
N ALA A 146 -16.23 -16.65 27.85
CA ALA A 146 -16.20 -15.28 28.34
C ALA A 146 -17.57 -14.79 28.86
N PRO A 147 -17.61 -14.00 29.95
CA PRO A 147 -18.86 -13.45 30.46
C PRO A 147 -19.51 -12.55 29.41
N ALA A 148 -20.85 -12.46 29.45
CA ALA A 148 -21.63 -11.66 28.50
C ALA A 148 -21.26 -10.17 28.58
N ASP A 149 -21.11 -9.67 29.81
CA ASP A 149 -20.59 -8.34 30.11
C ASP A 149 -19.25 -8.46 30.84
N PRO A 150 -18.28 -7.56 30.62
CA PRO A 150 -17.02 -7.58 31.35
C PRO A 150 -17.21 -7.48 32.86
N VAL A 151 -16.49 -8.32 33.60
CA VAL A 151 -16.49 -8.35 35.06
C VAL A 151 -15.18 -7.74 35.56
N TRP A 152 -15.26 -6.83 36.53
CA TRP A 152 -14.08 -6.17 37.11
C TRP A 152 -13.59 -6.96 38.32
N ILE A 153 -12.32 -7.36 38.31
CA ILE A 153 -11.74 -8.22 39.35
C ILE A 153 -10.37 -7.72 39.82
N GLU A 154 -9.99 -8.13 41.03
CA GLU A 154 -8.60 -8.11 41.50
C GLU A 154 -7.92 -9.42 41.08
N PHE A 155 -6.76 -9.35 40.45
CA PHE A 155 -6.03 -10.54 40.00
C PHE A 155 -4.52 -10.28 39.95
N ALA A 156 -3.70 -11.23 40.42
CA ALA A 156 -2.24 -11.11 40.43
C ALA A 156 -1.74 -9.80 41.11
N GLY A 157 -2.42 -9.38 42.17
CA GLY A 157 -2.09 -8.16 42.92
C GLY A 157 -2.36 -6.84 42.17
N GLN A 158 -3.08 -6.90 41.05
CA GLN A 158 -3.51 -5.76 40.25
C GLN A 158 -5.05 -5.68 40.28
N GLY A 159 -5.60 -4.48 40.17
CA GLY A 159 -7.05 -4.33 40.06
C GLY A 159 -7.61 -2.98 40.52
N PRO A 160 -8.90 -2.74 40.22
CA PRO A 160 -9.78 -3.63 39.44
C PRO A 160 -9.45 -3.61 37.94
N VAL A 161 -9.35 -4.79 37.30
CA VAL A 161 -9.13 -4.96 35.85
C VAL A 161 -10.31 -5.67 35.19
N PRO A 162 -10.62 -5.41 33.90
CA PRO A 162 -11.73 -6.05 33.23
C PRO A 162 -11.37 -7.47 32.77
N LEU A 163 -12.26 -8.42 33.04
CA LEU A 163 -12.28 -9.78 32.48
C LEU A 163 -13.49 -9.90 31.56
N GLY A 164 -13.25 -10.14 30.27
CA GLY A 164 -14.33 -10.24 29.28
C GLY A 164 -13.81 -10.56 27.89
N SER A 165 -14.72 -10.60 26.92
CA SER A 165 -14.37 -10.60 25.49
C SER A 165 -14.59 -9.20 24.90
N GLY A 166 -13.92 -8.88 23.80
CA GLY A 166 -14.11 -7.59 23.13
C GLY A 166 -13.57 -6.39 23.93
N LEU A 167 -12.40 -6.55 24.57
CA LEU A 167 -11.70 -5.46 25.25
C LEU A 167 -10.80 -4.74 24.24
N VAL A 168 -10.80 -3.41 24.29
CA VAL A 168 -9.95 -2.55 23.44
C VAL A 168 -8.97 -1.80 24.32
N TYR A 169 -7.68 -1.81 23.97
CA TYR A 169 -6.63 -1.14 24.73
C TYR A 169 -6.09 0.03 23.90
N ARG A 170 -6.23 1.26 24.39
CA ARG A 170 -5.86 2.49 23.66
C ARG A 170 -4.61 3.12 24.26
N CYS A 171 -3.59 3.32 23.43
CA CYS A 171 -2.40 4.06 23.85
C CYS A 171 -2.74 5.56 23.99
N CYS A 172 -2.38 6.16 25.11
CA CYS A 172 -2.58 7.59 25.37
C CYS A 172 -1.31 8.44 25.27
N ASP A 173 -0.18 7.85 24.87
CA ASP A 173 1.07 8.58 24.63
C ASP A 173 0.93 9.53 23.44
N GLU A 174 1.51 10.73 23.56
CA GLU A 174 1.50 11.74 22.50
C GLU A 174 2.09 11.20 21.18
N GLY A 175 1.32 11.28 20.10
CA GLY A 175 1.73 10.80 18.78
C GLY A 175 1.59 9.29 18.58
N ALA A 176 1.02 8.54 19.52
CA ALA A 176 0.73 7.12 19.38
C ALA A 176 -0.77 6.80 19.48
N GLU A 177 -1.65 7.78 19.22
CA GLU A 177 -3.09 7.67 19.42
C GLU A 177 -3.76 6.63 18.49
N ASP A 178 -3.13 6.37 17.35
CA ASP A 178 -3.56 5.35 16.39
C ASP A 178 -3.11 3.93 16.80
N LEU A 179 -2.32 3.76 17.88
CA LEU A 179 -2.03 2.46 18.50
C LEU A 179 -3.21 2.06 19.40
N VAL A 180 -4.09 1.23 18.84
CA VAL A 180 -5.24 0.67 19.55
C VAL A 180 -5.25 -0.84 19.34
N LEU A 181 -5.22 -1.59 20.43
CA LEU A 181 -5.10 -3.04 20.42
C LEU A 181 -6.46 -3.70 20.69
N GLY A 182 -6.76 -4.75 19.94
CA GLY A 182 -7.76 -5.75 20.29
C GLY A 182 -7.08 -7.09 20.51
N VAL A 183 -7.65 -7.93 21.38
CA VAL A 183 -7.15 -9.29 21.61
C VAL A 183 -8.30 -10.26 21.47
N GLU A 184 -8.11 -11.32 20.69
CA GLU A 184 -9.02 -12.46 20.60
C GLU A 184 -8.21 -13.76 20.67
N VAL A 185 -8.81 -14.87 21.10
CA VAL A 185 -8.06 -16.09 21.41
C VAL A 185 -8.46 -17.22 20.46
N CYS A 186 -7.50 -17.69 19.65
CA CYS A 186 -7.60 -18.91 18.83
C CYS A 186 -8.91 -19.02 18.04
N GLU A 187 -9.79 -19.96 18.43
CA GLU A 187 -11.11 -20.27 17.82
C GLU A 187 -11.97 -19.02 17.59
N ASP A 188 -11.78 -17.96 18.37
CA ASP A 188 -12.48 -16.69 18.16
C ASP A 188 -12.34 -16.14 16.72
N LEU A 189 -11.21 -16.39 16.04
CA LEU A 189 -11.03 -16.01 14.62
C LEU A 189 -11.83 -16.88 13.65
N TRP A 190 -12.14 -18.13 14.02
CA TRP A 190 -12.65 -19.16 13.12
C TRP A 190 -14.17 -19.13 12.98
N VAL A 191 -14.85 -18.37 13.85
CA VAL A 191 -16.30 -18.25 13.83
C VAL A 191 -16.77 -17.25 12.75
N PRO A 192 -18.04 -17.32 12.33
CA PRO A 192 -18.58 -16.40 11.31
C PRO A 192 -18.54 -14.91 11.68
N ALA A 193 -18.56 -14.59 12.98
CA ALA A 193 -18.50 -13.22 13.51
C ALA A 193 -17.44 -13.12 14.63
N PRO A 194 -16.15 -12.98 14.26
CA PRO A 194 -15.07 -12.89 15.25
C PRO A 194 -15.17 -11.64 16.13
N PRO A 195 -14.79 -11.71 17.42
CA PRO A 195 -14.73 -10.56 18.32
C PRO A 195 -13.90 -9.39 17.78
N SER A 196 -12.84 -9.66 17.00
CA SER A 196 -12.02 -8.64 16.35
C SER A 196 -12.80 -7.70 15.42
N THR A 197 -13.97 -8.12 14.94
CA THR A 197 -14.84 -7.27 14.14
C THR A 197 -15.32 -6.05 14.92
N GLU A 198 -15.91 -6.26 16.09
CA GLU A 198 -16.40 -5.17 16.94
C GLU A 198 -15.22 -4.36 17.51
N MET A 199 -14.15 -5.03 17.96
CA MET A 199 -12.96 -4.32 18.46
C MET A 199 -12.36 -3.38 17.40
N ALA A 200 -12.30 -3.80 16.13
CA ALA A 200 -11.80 -2.95 15.06
C ALA A 200 -12.73 -1.77 14.78
N LEU A 201 -14.05 -1.98 14.80
CA LEU A 201 -15.05 -0.91 14.67
C LEU A 201 -14.96 0.09 15.84
N ASP A 202 -14.58 -0.36 17.03
CA ASP A 202 -14.29 0.50 18.20
C ASP A 202 -12.86 1.07 18.21
N GLY A 203 -12.14 0.90 17.11
CA GLY A 203 -10.91 1.61 16.83
C GLY A 203 -9.65 0.74 16.85
N ALA A 204 -9.70 -0.53 17.25
CA ALA A 204 -8.51 -1.39 17.25
C ALA A 204 -7.86 -1.45 15.87
N THR A 205 -6.64 -0.93 15.76
CA THR A 205 -5.81 -0.93 14.54
C THR A 205 -4.88 -2.14 14.50
N VAL A 206 -4.62 -2.77 15.64
CA VAL A 206 -3.78 -3.96 15.77
C VAL A 206 -4.54 -5.03 16.54
N ILE A 207 -4.62 -6.24 16.00
CA ILE A 207 -5.21 -7.40 16.66
C ILE A 207 -4.09 -8.36 17.05
N LEU A 208 -4.03 -8.76 18.31
CA LEU A 208 -3.17 -9.82 18.80
C LEU A 208 -4.01 -11.09 18.98
N ASN A 209 -3.56 -12.21 18.40
CA ASN A 209 -4.20 -13.51 18.56
C ASN A 209 -3.23 -14.52 19.17
N PRO A 210 -3.32 -14.72 20.49
CA PRO A 210 -2.78 -15.90 21.18
C PRO A 210 -3.53 -17.15 20.71
N SER A 211 -2.81 -18.11 20.17
CA SER A 211 -3.38 -19.36 19.65
C SER A 211 -2.64 -20.59 20.14
N ALA A 212 -3.37 -21.70 20.25
CA ALA A 212 -2.84 -23.06 20.30
C ALA A 212 -3.60 -23.91 19.27
N SER A 213 -3.23 -23.75 18.01
CA SER A 213 -3.79 -24.49 16.89
C SER A 213 -2.89 -25.69 16.58
N ASP A 214 -3.42 -26.89 16.75
CA ASP A 214 -2.74 -28.10 16.31
C ASP A 214 -2.50 -28.06 14.78
N GLU A 215 -1.52 -28.80 14.29
CA GLU A 215 -1.14 -28.81 12.88
C GLU A 215 -1.53 -30.13 12.20
N ILE A 216 -2.25 -29.99 11.09
CA ILE A 216 -2.65 -31.08 10.20
C ILE A 216 -2.38 -30.69 8.74
N ILE A 217 -2.37 -31.68 7.84
CA ILE A 217 -2.12 -31.43 6.41
C ILE A 217 -3.14 -30.44 5.85
N GLY A 218 -2.65 -29.33 5.29
CA GLY A 218 -3.45 -28.30 4.63
C GLY A 218 -3.97 -27.18 5.56
N LYS A 219 -3.81 -27.28 6.88
CA LYS A 219 -4.33 -26.28 7.83
C LYS A 219 -3.57 -24.96 7.78
N ALA A 220 -2.25 -24.97 7.61
CA ALA A 220 -1.44 -23.76 7.49
C ALA A 220 -1.94 -22.78 6.39
N ASP A 221 -2.29 -23.27 5.19
CA ASP A 221 -2.78 -22.40 4.12
C ASP A 221 -4.18 -21.85 4.41
N TYR A 222 -5.04 -22.65 5.04
CA TYR A 222 -6.35 -22.20 5.50
C TYR A 222 -6.25 -21.13 6.60
N ARG A 223 -5.38 -21.33 7.59
CA ARG A 223 -5.04 -20.36 8.64
C ARG A 223 -4.54 -19.05 8.07
N ARG A 224 -3.56 -19.09 7.16
CA ARG A 224 -3.03 -17.90 6.46
C ARG A 224 -4.14 -17.17 5.70
N SER A 225 -5.04 -17.89 5.04
CA SER A 225 -6.18 -17.31 4.32
C SER A 225 -7.17 -16.60 5.25
N LEU A 226 -7.51 -17.21 6.40
CA LEU A 226 -8.37 -16.59 7.42
C LEU A 226 -7.76 -15.29 7.96
N ILE A 227 -6.50 -15.32 8.38
CA ILE A 227 -5.80 -14.13 8.92
C ILE A 227 -5.67 -13.04 7.86
N SER A 228 -5.35 -13.43 6.62
CA SER A 228 -5.32 -12.51 5.47
C SER A 228 -6.67 -11.84 5.24
N ASN A 229 -7.77 -12.62 5.25
CA ASN A 229 -9.09 -12.08 5.01
C ASN A 229 -9.55 -11.17 6.17
N GLN A 230 -9.29 -11.59 7.41
CA GLN A 230 -9.70 -10.84 8.59
C GLN A 230 -8.96 -9.51 8.68
N SER A 231 -7.63 -9.50 8.53
CA SER A 231 -6.86 -8.25 8.52
C SER A 231 -7.28 -7.29 7.39
N ALA A 232 -7.63 -7.82 6.21
CA ALA A 232 -8.10 -7.02 5.08
C ALA A 232 -9.48 -6.40 5.33
N ARG A 233 -10.44 -7.19 5.84
CA ARG A 233 -11.81 -6.74 6.09
C ARG A 233 -11.88 -5.69 7.20
N LEU A 234 -11.01 -5.81 8.20
CA LEU A 234 -10.98 -4.91 9.35
C LEU A 234 -10.09 -3.69 9.16
N TYR A 235 -9.34 -3.61 8.05
CA TYR A 235 -8.26 -2.64 7.86
C TYR A 235 -7.38 -2.56 9.12
N CYS A 236 -6.84 -3.70 9.56
CA CYS A 236 -5.98 -3.79 10.74
C CYS A 236 -4.66 -4.51 10.45
N ALA A 237 -3.72 -4.35 11.37
CA ALA A 237 -2.63 -5.28 11.54
C ALA A 237 -3.09 -6.48 12.39
N TYR A 238 -2.57 -7.66 12.10
CA TYR A 238 -2.94 -8.90 12.79
C TYR A 238 -1.69 -9.71 13.10
N ALA A 239 -1.37 -9.88 14.38
CA ALA A 239 -0.25 -10.68 14.86
C ALA A 239 -0.79 -11.96 15.52
N TYR A 240 -0.43 -13.09 14.95
CA TYR A 240 -0.91 -14.41 15.35
C TYR A 240 0.25 -15.23 15.89
N ALA A 241 0.14 -15.69 17.13
CA ALA A 241 1.15 -16.49 17.81
C ALA A 241 0.61 -17.88 18.14
N ASP A 242 1.16 -18.91 17.50
CA ASP A 242 0.70 -20.29 17.69
C ASP A 242 1.49 -21.03 18.76
N ALA A 243 0.91 -22.05 19.38
CA ALA A 243 1.66 -22.95 20.25
C ALA A 243 2.70 -23.73 19.41
N SER A 244 3.80 -24.13 20.03
CA SER A 244 4.93 -24.79 19.36
C SER A 244 5.50 -25.91 20.24
N GLU A 245 6.80 -26.15 20.17
CA GLU A 245 7.50 -27.15 20.95
C GLU A 245 7.21 -27.06 22.45
N GLY A 246 6.92 -28.23 23.04
CA GLY A 246 6.71 -28.36 24.48
C GLY A 246 5.30 -28.73 24.90
N GLU A 247 4.32 -28.54 24.00
CA GLU A 247 2.97 -29.09 24.15
C GLU A 247 2.99 -30.63 24.16
N SER A 248 1.99 -31.23 24.80
CA SER A 248 1.84 -32.67 24.89
C SER A 248 1.49 -33.25 23.53
N THR A 249 2.34 -34.16 23.05
CA THR A 249 2.11 -34.90 21.80
C THR A 249 1.34 -36.21 22.04
N THR A 250 0.49 -36.25 23.07
CA THR A 250 -0.35 -37.43 23.32
C THR A 250 -1.20 -37.74 22.08
N ASP A 251 -1.81 -36.70 21.49
CA ASP A 251 -2.71 -36.84 20.35
C ASP A 251 -2.55 -35.74 19.27
N MET A 252 -1.83 -34.64 19.57
CA MET A 252 -1.72 -33.46 18.69
C MET A 252 -0.26 -33.03 18.50
N VAL A 253 0.01 -32.28 17.42
CA VAL A 253 1.30 -31.63 17.17
C VAL A 253 1.04 -30.15 16.92
N PHE A 254 1.87 -29.27 17.47
CA PHE A 254 1.75 -27.83 17.30
C PHE A 254 2.97 -27.31 16.56
N ALA A 255 2.75 -26.56 15.49
CA ALA A 255 3.81 -26.20 14.55
C ALA A 255 4.40 -24.80 14.75
N GLY A 256 3.86 -23.97 15.64
CA GLY A 256 4.47 -22.68 15.97
C GLY A 256 4.54 -21.70 14.80
N GLU A 257 3.49 -21.62 13.98
CA GLU A 257 3.46 -20.64 12.89
C GLU A 257 3.11 -19.23 13.41
N ASN A 258 4.12 -18.39 13.53
CA ASN A 258 3.97 -16.99 13.89
C ASN A 258 3.81 -16.14 12.63
N LEU A 259 2.79 -15.28 12.62
CA LEU A 259 2.40 -14.51 11.45
C LEU A 259 2.14 -13.04 11.82
N VAL A 260 2.55 -12.12 10.95
CA VAL A 260 2.15 -10.71 11.01
C VAL A 260 1.59 -10.29 9.65
N TYR A 261 0.34 -9.83 9.65
CA TYR A 261 -0.37 -9.33 8.48
C TYR A 261 -0.74 -7.86 8.66
N GLU A 262 -0.85 -7.12 7.55
CA GLU A 262 -1.34 -5.75 7.48
C GLU A 262 -2.31 -5.65 6.30
N ASN A 263 -3.59 -5.42 6.57
CA ASN A 263 -4.61 -5.22 5.54
C ASN A 263 -4.54 -6.28 4.41
N GLY A 264 -4.55 -7.55 4.79
CA GLY A 264 -4.46 -8.71 3.89
C GLY A 264 -3.08 -9.01 3.32
N SER A 265 -2.09 -8.15 3.53
CA SER A 265 -0.71 -8.41 3.09
C SER A 265 0.07 -9.10 4.20
N LYS A 266 0.68 -10.26 3.89
CA LYS A 266 1.61 -10.94 4.80
C LYS A 266 2.92 -10.17 4.88
N LEU A 267 3.28 -9.67 6.07
CA LEU A 267 4.53 -8.94 6.28
C LEU A 267 5.64 -9.84 6.84
N ALA A 268 5.30 -10.74 7.77
CA ALA A 268 6.24 -11.70 8.34
C ALA A 268 5.58 -13.06 8.58
N ALA A 269 6.35 -14.12 8.44
CA ALA A 269 5.94 -15.49 8.74
C ALA A 269 7.16 -16.34 9.13
N THR A 270 7.01 -17.16 10.17
CA THR A 270 8.03 -18.15 10.52
C THR A 270 7.86 -19.43 9.73
N LYS A 271 8.89 -20.28 9.76
CA LYS A 271 8.77 -21.65 9.26
C LYS A 271 8.01 -22.48 10.29
N LEU A 272 7.20 -23.41 9.80
CA LEU A 272 6.59 -24.43 10.65
C LEU A 272 7.67 -25.23 11.39
N LEU A 273 7.32 -25.70 12.58
CA LEU A 273 8.16 -26.50 13.47
C LEU A 273 9.43 -25.75 13.89
N THR A 274 9.29 -24.45 14.14
CA THR A 274 10.35 -23.61 14.73
C THR A 274 9.79 -22.80 15.91
N CYS A 275 10.67 -22.24 16.72
CA CYS A 275 10.34 -21.27 17.76
C CYS A 275 10.79 -19.85 17.37
N ASP A 276 10.90 -19.59 16.07
CA ASP A 276 11.32 -18.28 15.56
C ASP A 276 10.25 -17.22 15.88
N MET A 277 10.66 -15.96 15.95
CA MET A 277 9.78 -14.81 16.13
C MET A 277 9.49 -14.14 14.78
N ALA A 278 8.22 -13.97 14.45
CA ALA A 278 7.80 -13.12 13.34
C ALA A 278 7.79 -11.67 13.82
N ILE A 279 8.54 -10.78 13.15
CA ILE A 279 8.55 -9.34 13.44
C ILE A 279 8.32 -8.57 12.16
N ALA A 280 7.46 -7.55 12.21
CA ALA A 280 7.28 -6.60 11.12
C ALA A 280 6.95 -5.19 11.61
N ASP A 281 7.28 -4.20 10.80
CA ASP A 281 6.85 -2.82 10.99
C ASP A 281 5.55 -2.58 10.19
N VAL A 282 4.44 -2.46 10.90
CA VAL A 282 3.10 -2.18 10.36
C VAL A 282 2.86 -0.67 10.28
N ASP A 283 2.11 -0.22 9.29
CA ASP A 283 1.82 1.19 9.03
C ASP A 283 0.42 1.55 9.53
N LEU A 284 0.33 2.19 10.71
CA LEU A 284 -0.97 2.54 11.30
C LEU A 284 -1.68 3.64 10.51
N ASP A 285 -0.94 4.63 9.98
CA ASP A 285 -1.54 5.67 9.12
C ASP A 285 -2.21 5.06 7.90
N ARG A 286 -1.61 4.01 7.30
CA ARG A 286 -2.20 3.30 6.17
C ARG A 286 -3.57 2.71 6.53
N LEU A 287 -3.65 2.07 7.70
CA LEU A 287 -4.87 1.42 8.18
C LEU A 287 -5.96 2.47 8.44
N VAL A 288 -5.61 3.56 9.10
CA VAL A 288 -6.50 4.68 9.39
C VAL A 288 -6.95 5.39 8.12
N ALA A 289 -6.06 5.58 7.14
CA ALA A 289 -6.39 6.17 5.85
C ALA A 289 -7.40 5.35 5.05
N GLU A 290 -7.24 4.02 5.01
CA GLU A 290 -8.21 3.13 4.36
C GLU A 290 -9.57 3.18 5.07
N ARG A 291 -9.61 3.21 6.41
CA ARG A 291 -10.85 3.40 7.19
C ARG A 291 -11.54 4.73 6.85
N ARG A 292 -10.79 5.85 6.85
CA ARG A 292 -11.32 7.19 6.51
C ARG A 292 -11.89 7.27 5.09
N ARG A 293 -11.28 6.54 4.15
CA ARG A 293 -11.72 6.52 2.75
C ARG A 293 -12.93 5.62 2.53
N SER A 294 -13.03 4.51 3.25
CA SER A 294 -14.13 3.56 3.11
C SER A 294 -15.34 4.00 3.93
N THR A 295 -16.20 4.83 3.34
CA THR A 295 -17.40 5.37 4.03
C THR A 295 -18.43 4.32 4.44
N THR A 296 -18.30 3.08 3.99
CA THR A 296 -19.10 1.92 4.41
C THR A 296 -18.47 1.16 5.57
N TRP A 297 -17.24 1.52 5.97
CA TRP A 297 -16.60 1.04 7.18
C TRP A 297 -17.18 1.86 8.34
N THR A 298 -18.34 1.44 8.81
CA THR A 298 -19.08 2.11 9.87
C THR A 298 -19.69 1.07 10.77
N ARG A 299 -19.85 1.44 12.04
CA ARG A 299 -20.57 0.64 13.03
C ARG A 299 -22.07 0.90 12.92
N ALA A 300 -22.89 -0.07 13.32
CA ALA A 300 -24.33 0.13 13.46
C ALA A 300 -24.61 1.01 14.69
N ASP A 301 -25.61 1.91 14.60
CA ASP A 301 -25.91 2.88 15.67
C ASP A 301 -26.31 2.25 17.01
N ASP A 302 -26.77 0.99 17.00
CA ASP A 302 -27.25 0.24 18.17
C ASP A 302 -26.29 -0.88 18.63
N ALA A 303 -25.10 -0.98 18.02
CA ALA A 303 -24.11 -1.95 18.45
C ALA A 303 -23.64 -1.67 19.90
N LEU A 304 -23.25 -2.71 20.63
CA LEU A 304 -22.65 -2.58 21.97
C LEU A 304 -21.18 -2.19 21.86
N GLU A 305 -20.74 -1.19 22.63
CA GLU A 305 -19.36 -0.70 22.55
C GLU A 305 -18.42 -1.63 23.33
N ALA A 306 -17.24 -1.87 22.77
CA ALA A 306 -16.15 -2.51 23.48
C ALA A 306 -15.77 -1.71 24.73
N THR A 307 -15.46 -2.42 25.80
CA THR A 307 -14.85 -1.79 26.98
C THR A 307 -13.44 -1.36 26.64
N THR A 308 -13.18 -0.05 26.76
CA THR A 308 -11.87 0.54 26.47
C THR A 308 -11.05 0.68 27.75
N VAL A 309 -9.79 0.26 27.68
CA VAL A 309 -8.78 0.45 28.72
C VAL A 309 -7.66 1.31 28.14
N GLU A 310 -7.30 2.40 28.82
CA GLU A 310 -6.18 3.25 28.40
C GLU A 310 -4.86 2.69 28.95
N PHE A 311 -3.77 2.85 28.21
CA PHE A 311 -2.43 2.50 28.66
C PHE A 311 -1.38 3.47 28.09
N SER A 312 -0.23 3.54 28.76
CA SER A 312 0.87 4.45 28.42
C SER A 312 2.22 3.77 28.55
N PHE A 313 3.21 4.24 27.77
CA PHE A 313 4.62 3.91 27.97
C PHE A 313 5.42 5.03 28.66
N GLU A 314 4.84 6.22 28.91
CA GLU A 314 5.55 7.43 29.39
C GLU A 314 6.33 7.23 30.71
N GLY A 315 5.83 6.37 31.60
CA GLY A 315 6.49 6.05 32.89
C GLY A 315 7.65 5.06 32.77
N VAL A 316 7.82 4.44 31.60
CA VAL A 316 8.86 3.46 31.29
C VAL A 316 9.94 4.17 30.50
N LEU A 317 11.23 3.96 30.83
CA LEU A 317 12.37 4.58 30.15
C LEU A 317 12.53 4.09 28.69
N ALA A 318 11.57 4.37 27.82
CA ALA A 318 11.67 4.15 26.39
C ALA A 318 12.68 5.15 25.83
N LYS A 319 13.90 4.68 25.52
CA LYS A 319 14.91 5.48 24.80
C LYS A 319 14.52 5.75 23.35
N GLU A 320 13.50 5.06 22.85
CA GLU A 320 13.02 5.08 21.47
C GLU A 320 11.51 5.39 21.45
N PRO A 321 11.02 6.13 20.45
CA PRO A 321 9.60 6.43 20.32
C PRO A 321 8.75 5.16 20.17
N VAL A 322 7.48 5.25 20.54
CA VAL A 322 6.50 4.15 20.38
C VAL A 322 6.29 3.84 18.90
N LEU A 323 6.03 4.88 18.12
CA LEU A 323 5.93 4.79 16.67
C LEU A 323 7.24 5.26 16.01
N ARG A 324 7.61 4.59 14.93
CA ARG A 324 8.87 4.75 14.20
C ARG A 324 8.71 5.66 13.00
N ASP A 325 9.83 6.25 12.62
CA ASP A 325 10.00 6.96 11.36
C ASP A 325 10.25 5.97 10.21
N ALA A 326 9.89 6.33 8.98
CA ALA A 326 10.13 5.49 7.80
C ALA A 326 11.60 5.14 7.56
N CYS A 327 12.54 5.95 8.06
CA CYS A 327 13.98 5.65 8.02
C CYS A 327 14.40 4.58 9.06
N ASP A 328 13.64 4.37 10.13
CA ASP A 328 14.01 3.54 11.30
C ASP A 328 13.30 2.17 11.36
N ILE A 329 12.55 1.83 10.31
CA ILE A 329 11.88 0.53 10.16
C ILE A 329 12.75 -0.47 9.39
N ASP A 330 12.38 -1.75 9.38
CA ASP A 330 12.97 -2.82 8.55
C ASP A 330 12.02 -3.20 7.40
N ARG A 331 11.55 -2.17 6.70
CA ARG A 331 10.68 -2.29 5.52
C ARG A 331 11.15 -1.35 4.43
N VAL A 332 11.16 -1.82 3.19
CA VAL A 332 11.46 -1.02 1.99
C VAL A 332 10.24 -1.08 1.09
N PHE A 333 9.80 0.08 0.63
CA PHE A 333 8.64 0.16 -0.25
C PHE A 333 9.07 0.06 -1.73
N PRO A 334 8.24 -0.53 -2.61
CA PRO A 334 8.59 -0.65 -4.02
C PRO A 334 8.80 0.73 -4.67
N ARG A 335 9.89 0.89 -5.43
CA ARG A 335 10.19 2.13 -6.18
C ARG A 335 9.11 2.49 -7.20
N ALA A 336 8.47 1.47 -7.78
CA ALA A 336 7.39 1.62 -8.73
C ALA A 336 6.09 1.03 -8.14
N PRO A 337 5.39 1.72 -7.23
CA PRO A 337 4.24 1.17 -6.49
C PRO A 337 3.00 0.93 -7.37
N PHE A 338 2.98 1.49 -8.57
CA PHE A 338 1.96 1.19 -9.59
C PHE A 338 2.28 -0.04 -10.44
N VAL A 339 3.54 -0.50 -10.42
CA VAL A 339 3.95 -1.70 -11.14
C VAL A 339 3.71 -2.89 -10.23
N PRO A 340 2.98 -3.92 -10.72
CA PRO A 340 2.79 -5.12 -9.93
C PRO A 340 4.12 -5.75 -9.52
N ALA A 341 4.28 -6.11 -8.25
CA ALA A 341 5.42 -6.89 -7.81
C ALA A 341 5.45 -8.23 -8.57
N ASP A 342 6.62 -8.61 -9.08
CA ASP A 342 6.78 -9.86 -9.82
C ASP A 342 6.85 -11.05 -8.85
N HIS A 343 5.76 -11.79 -8.79
CA HIS A 343 5.68 -13.07 -8.06
C HIS A 343 5.59 -14.25 -9.02
N GLY A 344 6.06 -14.08 -10.27
CA GLY A 344 5.90 -15.04 -11.37
C GLY A 344 4.61 -14.83 -12.18
N ASP A 345 3.82 -13.79 -11.88
CA ASP A 345 2.53 -13.47 -12.51
C ASP A 345 2.50 -12.09 -13.20
N LEU A 346 3.65 -11.42 -13.34
CA LEU A 346 3.73 -10.08 -13.93
C LEU A 346 3.12 -10.01 -15.35
N ALA A 347 3.39 -11.03 -16.19
CA ALA A 347 2.85 -11.12 -17.54
C ALA A 347 1.31 -11.16 -17.57
N GLU A 348 0.70 -11.96 -16.69
CA GLU A 348 -0.76 -12.07 -16.56
C GLU A 348 -1.39 -10.74 -16.12
N ARG A 349 -0.72 -10.01 -15.22
CA ARG A 349 -1.19 -8.69 -14.76
C ARG A 349 -1.06 -7.63 -15.86
N CYS A 350 0.05 -7.60 -16.61
CA CYS A 350 0.21 -6.73 -17.76
C CYS A 350 -0.87 -6.99 -18.82
N GLU A 351 -1.14 -8.26 -19.12
CA GLU A 351 -2.20 -8.67 -20.03
C GLU A 351 -3.58 -8.20 -19.54
N THR A 352 -3.87 -8.37 -18.25
CA THR A 352 -5.10 -7.89 -17.62
C THR A 352 -5.26 -6.38 -17.79
N ILE A 353 -4.21 -5.60 -17.53
CA ILE A 353 -4.25 -4.13 -17.66
C ILE A 353 -4.56 -3.72 -19.12
N LEU A 354 -3.88 -4.34 -20.09
CA LEU A 354 -4.14 -4.07 -21.52
C LEU A 354 -5.57 -4.44 -21.90
N ASN A 355 -6.08 -5.57 -21.40
CA ASN A 355 -7.45 -6.00 -21.63
C ASN A 355 -8.48 -5.02 -21.04
N LEU A 356 -8.21 -4.41 -19.88
CA LEU A 356 -9.06 -3.37 -19.30
C LEU A 356 -9.08 -2.10 -20.17
N GLN A 357 -7.92 -1.63 -20.65
CA GLN A 357 -7.84 -0.49 -21.56
C GLN A 357 -8.62 -0.79 -22.86
N THR A 358 -8.38 -1.97 -23.43
CA THR A 358 -9.04 -2.46 -24.66
C THR A 358 -10.56 -2.56 -24.48
N ALA A 359 -11.04 -3.13 -23.38
CA ALA A 359 -12.47 -3.26 -23.11
C ALA A 359 -13.16 -1.89 -22.98
N GLY A 360 -12.50 -0.92 -22.33
CA GLY A 360 -13.00 0.46 -22.23
C GLY A 360 -13.17 1.11 -23.60
N LEU A 361 -12.12 1.10 -24.43
CA LEU A 361 -12.18 1.67 -25.78
C LEU A 361 -13.17 0.91 -26.68
N LYS A 362 -13.16 -0.42 -26.66
CA LYS A 362 -14.10 -1.28 -27.40
C LYS A 362 -15.55 -0.89 -27.10
N THR A 363 -15.88 -0.71 -25.83
CA THR A 363 -17.23 -0.32 -25.40
C THR A 363 -17.62 1.04 -25.98
N ARG A 364 -16.71 2.01 -25.93
CA ARG A 364 -16.92 3.35 -26.46
C ARG A 364 -17.14 3.35 -27.98
N LEU A 365 -16.33 2.61 -28.73
CA LEU A 365 -16.46 2.47 -30.19
C LEU A 365 -17.78 1.77 -30.58
N ALA A 366 -18.12 0.68 -29.89
CA ALA A 366 -19.34 -0.08 -30.15
C ALA A 366 -20.60 0.75 -29.88
N HIS A 367 -20.63 1.50 -28.78
CA HIS A 367 -21.77 2.32 -28.38
C HIS A 367 -22.10 3.41 -29.43
N THR A 368 -21.08 4.00 -30.04
CA THR A 368 -21.24 5.11 -30.99
C THR A 368 -21.40 4.62 -32.42
N GLY A 369 -21.16 3.32 -32.68
CA GLY A 369 -21.20 2.72 -34.01
C GLY A 369 -20.08 3.20 -34.93
N THR A 370 -19.08 3.92 -34.42
CA THR A 370 -17.97 4.41 -35.23
C THR A 370 -17.07 3.26 -35.64
N LYS A 371 -16.50 3.38 -36.85
CA LYS A 371 -15.58 2.41 -37.44
C LYS A 371 -14.20 3.02 -37.71
N ALA A 372 -13.98 4.25 -37.22
CA ALA A 372 -12.78 5.01 -37.48
C ALA A 372 -12.18 5.57 -36.17
N ALA A 373 -10.86 5.47 -36.05
CA ALA A 373 -10.11 6.07 -34.96
C ALA A 373 -8.89 6.81 -35.53
N VAL A 374 -8.61 7.99 -35.00
CA VAL A 374 -7.49 8.83 -35.38
C VAL A 374 -6.58 8.98 -34.15
N ILE A 375 -5.30 8.76 -34.33
CA ILE A 375 -4.32 8.82 -33.24
C ILE A 375 -3.06 9.56 -33.70
N GLY A 376 -2.60 10.53 -32.91
CA GLY A 376 -1.30 11.14 -33.12
C GLY A 376 -0.20 10.15 -32.72
N LEU A 377 0.62 9.74 -33.68
CA LEU A 377 1.72 8.79 -33.44
C LEU A 377 3.06 9.51 -33.53
N SER A 378 3.62 9.85 -32.37
CA SER A 378 4.89 10.57 -32.27
C SER A 378 6.11 9.66 -32.34
N GLY A 379 5.94 8.35 -32.14
CA GLY A 379 7.04 7.41 -31.92
C GLY A 379 7.51 7.34 -30.46
N GLY A 380 6.86 8.09 -29.55
CA GLY A 380 7.05 7.97 -28.11
C GLY A 380 6.22 6.86 -27.47
N LEU A 381 6.53 6.54 -26.22
CA LEU A 381 5.93 5.44 -25.45
C LEU A 381 4.41 5.51 -25.34
N ASP A 382 3.85 6.68 -25.04
CA ASP A 382 2.42 6.78 -24.68
C ASP A 382 1.54 6.63 -25.92
N SER A 383 1.93 7.28 -27.02
CA SER A 383 1.26 7.12 -28.32
C SER A 383 1.34 5.68 -28.85
N THR A 384 2.47 5.01 -28.59
CA THR A 384 2.69 3.59 -28.90
C THR A 384 1.73 2.71 -28.12
N LEU A 385 1.64 2.87 -26.79
CA LEU A 385 0.70 2.11 -25.97
C LEU A 385 -0.76 2.34 -26.41
N ALA A 386 -1.13 3.59 -26.67
CA ALA A 386 -2.48 3.93 -27.11
C ALA A 386 -2.82 3.30 -28.48
N LEU A 387 -1.86 3.25 -29.42
CA LEU A 387 -2.03 2.56 -30.70
C LEU A 387 -2.24 1.06 -30.50
N LEU A 388 -1.42 0.41 -29.65
CA LEU A 388 -1.55 -1.02 -29.35
C LEU A 388 -2.93 -1.34 -28.76
N VAL A 389 -3.40 -0.54 -27.80
CA VAL A 389 -4.76 -0.68 -27.23
C VAL A 389 -5.84 -0.48 -28.29
N THR A 390 -5.66 0.48 -29.20
CA THR A 390 -6.61 0.75 -30.29
C THR A 390 -6.70 -0.40 -31.27
N VAL A 391 -5.56 -0.98 -31.67
CA VAL A 391 -5.50 -2.18 -32.51
C VAL A 391 -6.25 -3.35 -31.86
N ARG A 392 -5.97 -3.61 -30.57
CA ARG A 392 -6.67 -4.67 -29.82
C ARG A 392 -8.18 -4.43 -29.75
N ALA A 393 -8.62 -3.18 -29.59
CA ALA A 393 -10.05 -2.85 -29.54
C ALA A 393 -10.74 -3.05 -30.89
N PHE A 394 -10.08 -2.70 -32.00
CA PHE A 394 -10.59 -2.94 -33.36
C PHE A 394 -10.68 -4.43 -33.66
N ASP A 395 -9.63 -5.19 -33.35
CA ASP A 395 -9.60 -6.64 -33.52
C ASP A 395 -10.73 -7.31 -32.72
N ALA A 396 -10.92 -6.90 -31.46
CA ALA A 396 -11.97 -7.42 -30.59
C ALA A 396 -13.40 -7.04 -31.02
N LEU A 397 -13.56 -6.10 -31.96
CA LEU A 397 -14.83 -5.73 -32.61
C LEU A 397 -14.97 -6.33 -34.01
N GLY A 398 -13.94 -7.01 -34.54
CA GLY A 398 -13.90 -7.45 -35.93
C GLY A 398 -13.87 -6.29 -36.93
N LEU A 399 -13.40 -5.11 -36.50
CA LEU A 399 -13.23 -3.95 -37.38
C LEU A 399 -11.89 -4.07 -38.12
N PRO A 400 -11.81 -3.64 -39.40
CA PRO A 400 -10.55 -3.64 -40.12
C PRO A 400 -9.58 -2.63 -39.49
N ARG A 401 -8.34 -3.06 -39.22
CA ARG A 401 -7.28 -2.19 -38.67
C ARG A 401 -7.00 -0.96 -39.53
N THR A 402 -7.30 -1.00 -40.83
CA THR A 402 -7.23 0.16 -41.73
C THR A 402 -8.20 1.29 -41.37
N GLY A 403 -9.20 1.04 -40.52
CA GLY A 403 -10.04 2.07 -39.92
C GLY A 403 -9.33 2.90 -38.84
N ILE A 404 -8.14 2.47 -38.41
CA ILE A 404 -7.25 3.25 -37.54
C ILE A 404 -6.33 4.08 -38.43
N THR A 405 -6.34 5.40 -38.25
CA THR A 405 -5.44 6.34 -38.91
C THR A 405 -4.42 6.88 -37.90
N ALA A 406 -3.20 6.34 -37.96
CA ALA A 406 -2.06 6.89 -37.25
C ALA A 406 -1.51 8.10 -38.02
N VAL A 407 -1.41 9.24 -37.35
CA VAL A 407 -0.99 10.50 -37.96
C VAL A 407 0.33 10.94 -37.35
N SER A 408 1.38 11.01 -38.16
CA SER A 408 2.64 11.66 -37.81
C SER A 408 2.58 13.13 -38.21
N MET A 409 2.91 14.03 -37.28
CA MET A 409 2.75 15.47 -37.45
C MET A 409 4.07 16.21 -37.18
N PRO A 410 5.05 16.12 -38.09
CA PRO A 410 6.38 16.68 -37.88
C PRO A 410 6.32 18.21 -37.76
N GLY A 411 6.98 18.72 -36.72
CA GLY A 411 7.21 20.14 -36.46
C GLY A 411 8.71 20.45 -36.44
N PHE A 412 9.08 21.61 -35.87
CA PHE A 412 10.46 22.11 -35.95
C PHE A 412 11.49 21.29 -35.17
N GLY A 413 11.04 20.50 -34.18
CA GLY A 413 11.89 19.66 -33.34
C GLY A 413 11.92 18.17 -33.69
N THR A 414 11.15 17.72 -34.69
CA THR A 414 10.97 16.30 -34.98
C THR A 414 12.23 15.65 -35.55
N THR A 415 12.71 14.58 -34.91
CA THR A 415 13.88 13.82 -35.34
C THR A 415 13.53 12.69 -36.32
N HIS A 416 14.53 12.20 -37.08
CA HIS A 416 14.35 11.11 -38.04
C HIS A 416 14.01 9.77 -37.36
N ARG A 417 14.59 9.50 -36.18
CA ARG A 417 14.43 8.22 -35.46
C ARG A 417 12.98 8.00 -35.02
N THR A 418 12.38 8.95 -34.32
CA THR A 418 11.02 8.81 -33.77
C THR A 418 9.97 8.73 -34.88
N LYS A 419 10.16 9.50 -35.95
CA LYS A 419 9.35 9.39 -37.18
C LYS A 419 9.43 8.00 -37.82
N SER A 420 10.64 7.45 -38.00
CA SER A 420 10.84 6.13 -38.59
C SER A 420 10.17 5.02 -37.78
N ASN A 421 10.22 5.11 -36.44
CA ASN A 421 9.54 4.17 -35.54
C ASN A 421 8.02 4.25 -35.67
N ALA A 422 7.46 5.46 -35.69
CA ALA A 422 6.03 5.67 -35.88
C ALA A 422 5.52 5.04 -37.19
N GLU A 423 6.19 5.34 -38.31
CA GLU A 423 5.82 4.80 -39.62
C GLU A 423 5.94 3.27 -39.67
N SER A 424 7.05 2.75 -39.14
CA SER A 424 7.30 1.30 -39.14
C SER A 424 6.30 0.54 -38.29
N LEU A 425 6.01 1.03 -37.09
CA LEU A 425 5.03 0.43 -36.20
C LEU A 425 3.63 0.45 -36.83
N ALA A 426 3.21 1.57 -37.43
CA ALA A 426 1.91 1.68 -38.08
C ALA A 426 1.75 0.69 -39.24
N ARG A 427 2.77 0.61 -40.10
CA ARG A 427 2.82 -0.32 -41.23
C ARG A 427 2.77 -1.77 -40.76
N ASP A 428 3.60 -2.13 -39.78
CA ASP A 428 3.74 -3.53 -39.33
C ASP A 428 2.51 -3.99 -38.53
N LEU A 429 1.78 -3.08 -37.88
CA LEU A 429 0.48 -3.35 -37.25
C LEU A 429 -0.69 -3.40 -38.26
N GLY A 430 -0.47 -2.98 -39.51
CA GLY A 430 -1.50 -2.97 -40.56
C GLY A 430 -2.55 -1.86 -40.40
N VAL A 431 -2.18 -0.73 -39.79
CA VAL A 431 -3.04 0.46 -39.67
C VAL A 431 -2.78 1.46 -40.80
N SER A 432 -3.73 2.35 -41.08
CA SER A 432 -3.52 3.43 -42.03
C SER A 432 -2.54 4.46 -41.44
N PHE A 433 -1.55 4.89 -42.21
CA PHE A 433 -0.58 5.91 -41.79
C PHE A 433 -0.71 7.17 -42.65
N ARG A 434 -0.63 8.34 -42.02
CA ARG A 434 -0.65 9.63 -42.70
C ARG A 434 0.37 10.56 -42.08
N GLU A 435 1.10 11.29 -42.92
CA GLU A 435 1.96 12.39 -42.49
C GLU A 435 1.30 13.73 -42.81
N VAL A 436 1.27 14.63 -41.83
CA VAL A 436 0.77 16.00 -41.99
C VAL A 436 1.73 16.96 -41.27
N SER A 437 2.62 17.59 -42.03
CA SER A 437 3.55 18.59 -41.47
C SER A 437 2.80 19.81 -40.93
N ILE A 438 3.15 20.25 -39.72
CA ILE A 438 2.55 21.44 -39.08
C ILE A 438 3.29 22.73 -39.39
N HIS A 439 4.45 22.66 -40.05
CA HIS A 439 5.37 23.79 -40.22
C HIS A 439 4.69 25.03 -40.80
N ALA A 440 4.07 24.91 -41.98
CA ALA A 440 3.46 26.06 -42.66
C ALA A 440 2.29 26.66 -41.88
N ALA A 441 1.48 25.81 -41.23
CA ALA A 441 0.35 26.26 -40.42
C ALA A 441 0.82 27.01 -39.17
N VAL A 442 1.84 26.49 -38.48
CA VAL A 442 2.41 27.13 -37.29
C VAL A 442 3.17 28.41 -37.65
N GLU A 443 3.94 28.44 -38.74
CA GLU A 443 4.59 29.66 -39.22
C GLU A 443 3.58 30.76 -39.57
N GLN A 444 2.45 30.39 -40.18
CA GLN A 444 1.37 31.34 -40.45
C GLN A 444 0.75 31.81 -39.14
N HIS A 445 0.46 30.91 -38.21
CA HIS A 445 -0.09 31.26 -36.90
C HIS A 445 0.84 32.20 -36.12
N PHE A 446 2.16 31.97 -36.13
CA PHE A 446 3.14 32.87 -35.54
C PHE A 446 3.09 34.27 -36.16
N LYS A 447 2.95 34.38 -37.49
CA LYS A 447 2.76 35.69 -38.15
C LYS A 447 1.46 36.36 -37.70
N ASP A 448 0.37 35.61 -37.61
CA ASP A 448 -0.96 36.13 -37.28
C ASP A 448 -1.03 36.69 -35.84
N ILE A 449 -0.25 36.12 -34.91
CA ILE A 449 -0.16 36.59 -33.52
C ILE A 449 1.08 37.47 -33.27
N GLU A 450 1.83 37.81 -34.31
CA GLU A 450 3.07 38.59 -34.24
C GLU A 450 4.16 37.97 -33.32
N HIS A 451 4.21 36.64 -33.22
CA HIS A 451 5.23 35.91 -32.45
C HIS A 451 6.50 35.71 -33.27
N ASP A 452 7.65 36.10 -32.73
CA ASP A 452 8.96 35.86 -33.35
C ASP A 452 9.34 34.36 -33.23
N PRO A 453 9.50 33.63 -34.36
CA PRO A 453 9.86 32.20 -34.33
C PRO A 453 11.20 31.89 -33.67
N THR A 454 12.07 32.89 -33.46
CA THR A 454 13.33 32.73 -32.73
C THR A 454 13.14 32.73 -31.20
N VAL A 455 11.99 33.21 -30.71
CA VAL A 455 11.62 33.18 -29.30
C VAL A 455 10.94 31.83 -29.00
N GLN A 456 11.74 30.87 -28.55
CA GLN A 456 11.34 29.49 -28.26
C GLN A 456 10.77 29.34 -26.85
N ASP A 457 9.76 30.14 -26.51
CA ASP A 457 9.08 30.11 -25.22
C ASP A 457 7.86 29.17 -25.21
N VAL A 458 7.08 29.24 -24.13
CA VAL A 458 5.84 28.44 -23.96
C VAL A 458 4.81 28.71 -25.07
N THR A 459 4.83 29.88 -25.71
CA THR A 459 3.96 30.17 -26.86
C THR A 459 4.39 29.34 -28.07
N TYR A 460 5.69 29.32 -28.37
CA TYR A 460 6.26 28.53 -29.46
C TYR A 460 5.94 27.03 -29.34
N GLU A 461 6.12 26.47 -28.15
CA GLU A 461 5.82 25.06 -27.86
C GLU A 461 4.30 24.77 -27.97
N ASN A 462 3.47 25.59 -27.32
CA ASN A 462 2.03 25.33 -27.26
C ASN A 462 1.31 25.52 -28.60
N SER A 463 1.77 26.44 -29.46
CA SER A 463 1.18 26.62 -30.80
C SER A 463 1.32 25.35 -31.64
N GLN A 464 2.49 24.68 -31.57
CA GLN A 464 2.70 23.40 -32.23
C GLN A 464 1.80 22.29 -31.66
N ALA A 465 1.68 22.19 -30.32
CA ALA A 465 0.83 21.18 -29.70
C ALA A 465 -0.65 21.34 -30.03
N ARG A 466 -1.16 22.60 -30.09
CA ARG A 466 -2.56 22.89 -30.44
C ARG A 466 -2.87 22.61 -31.91
N GLU A 467 -1.95 22.96 -32.82
CA GLU A 467 -2.11 22.67 -34.25
C GLU A 467 -2.24 21.16 -34.50
N ARG A 468 -1.42 20.35 -33.81
CA ARG A 468 -1.52 18.88 -33.89
C ARG A 468 -2.90 18.38 -33.46
N THR A 469 -3.42 18.87 -32.33
CA THR A 469 -4.76 18.48 -31.87
C THR A 469 -5.84 18.93 -32.84
N GLN A 470 -5.74 20.13 -33.42
CA GLN A 470 -6.68 20.61 -34.44
C GLN A 470 -6.73 19.66 -35.65
N ILE A 471 -5.56 19.31 -36.20
CA ILE A 471 -5.47 18.35 -37.31
C ILE A 471 -6.12 17.01 -36.95
N LEU A 472 -5.81 16.45 -35.77
CA LEU A 472 -6.39 15.18 -35.35
C LEU A 472 -7.92 15.25 -35.23
N MET A 473 -8.45 16.31 -34.64
CA MET A 473 -9.90 16.52 -34.49
C MET A 473 -10.60 16.65 -35.84
N ASP A 474 -10.02 17.39 -36.78
CA ASP A 474 -10.60 17.59 -38.11
C ASP A 474 -10.52 16.32 -38.96
N LEU A 475 -9.43 15.55 -38.86
CA LEU A 475 -9.32 14.24 -39.48
C LEU A 475 -10.33 13.24 -38.90
N ALA A 476 -10.56 13.28 -37.58
CA ALA A 476 -11.58 12.47 -36.95
C ALA A 476 -12.98 12.84 -37.46
N ASN A 477 -13.29 14.13 -37.59
CA ASN A 477 -14.54 14.60 -38.19
C ASN A 477 -14.70 14.11 -39.64
N GLN A 478 -13.65 14.22 -40.45
CA GLN A 478 -13.65 13.76 -41.84
C GLN A 478 -13.93 12.26 -41.95
N ALA A 479 -13.41 11.46 -41.02
CA ALA A 479 -13.57 10.01 -40.98
C ALA A 479 -14.85 9.55 -40.27
N GLY A 480 -15.61 10.45 -39.60
CA GLY A 480 -16.68 10.07 -38.68
C GLY A 480 -16.18 9.25 -37.47
N GLY A 481 -14.94 9.51 -37.06
CA GLY A 481 -14.18 8.75 -36.07
C GLY A 481 -13.88 9.53 -34.79
N PHE A 482 -13.09 8.92 -33.91
CA PHE A 482 -12.64 9.51 -32.64
C PHE A 482 -11.15 9.81 -32.64
N VAL A 483 -10.76 10.93 -32.03
CA VAL A 483 -9.38 11.13 -31.58
C VAL A 483 -9.15 10.31 -30.32
N ILE A 484 -8.16 9.42 -30.38
CA ILE A 484 -7.70 8.63 -29.23
C ILE A 484 -6.58 9.40 -28.52
N GLY A 485 -6.81 9.74 -27.25
CA GLY A 485 -5.86 10.46 -26.42
C GLY A 485 -4.76 9.55 -25.89
N THR A 486 -3.54 10.07 -25.88
CA THR A 486 -2.32 9.32 -25.54
C THR A 486 -1.77 9.67 -24.16
N GLY A 487 -2.17 10.81 -23.57
CA GLY A 487 -1.62 11.31 -22.32
C GLY A 487 -1.76 10.34 -21.14
N ASP A 488 -0.71 10.25 -20.35
CA ASP A 488 -0.57 9.29 -19.26
C ASP A 488 -0.86 9.91 -17.87
N LEU A 489 -1.05 9.07 -16.85
CA LEU A 489 -1.40 9.52 -15.49
C LEU A 489 -0.36 10.47 -14.88
N SER A 490 0.92 10.27 -15.19
CA SER A 490 2.03 11.05 -14.62
C SER A 490 2.09 12.45 -15.24
N GLU A 491 1.85 12.55 -16.56
CA GLU A 491 1.66 13.82 -17.26
C GLU A 491 0.46 14.59 -16.71
N LEU A 492 -0.65 13.89 -16.44
CA LEU A 492 -1.83 14.48 -15.80
C LEU A 492 -1.54 14.97 -14.37
N ALA A 493 -0.76 14.24 -13.59
CA ALA A 493 -0.36 14.62 -12.25
C ALA A 493 0.46 15.91 -12.25
N LEU A 494 1.48 15.97 -13.10
CA LEU A 494 2.39 17.12 -13.21
C LEU A 494 1.83 18.27 -14.07
N GLY A 495 0.69 18.04 -14.72
CA GLY A 495 0.16 18.92 -15.75
C GLY A 495 1.15 19.17 -16.89
N TRP A 496 1.93 18.15 -17.24
CA TRP A 496 2.90 18.18 -18.33
C TRP A 496 2.19 17.90 -19.66
N ALA A 497 1.31 18.83 -20.03
CA ALA A 497 0.50 18.78 -21.23
C ALA A 497 0.03 20.18 -21.60
N THR A 498 -0.26 20.43 -22.86
CA THR A 498 -0.83 21.71 -23.32
C THR A 498 -2.33 21.74 -23.05
N TYR A 499 -2.82 22.79 -22.38
CA TYR A 499 -4.26 22.97 -22.21
C TYR A 499 -4.91 23.29 -23.57
N ASN A 500 -5.95 22.53 -23.93
CA ASN A 500 -6.58 22.45 -25.25
C ASN A 500 -5.60 22.07 -26.39
N GLY A 501 -4.54 21.33 -26.06
CA GLY A 501 -3.66 20.67 -27.01
C GLY A 501 -3.71 19.16 -26.81
N ASP A 502 -2.55 18.56 -26.54
CA ASP A 502 -2.32 17.12 -26.47
C ASP A 502 -3.14 16.38 -25.40
N HIS A 503 -3.58 17.07 -24.34
CA HIS A 503 -4.44 16.44 -23.33
C HIS A 503 -5.88 16.19 -23.81
N MET A 504 -6.33 16.87 -24.88
CA MET A 504 -7.71 16.82 -25.34
C MET A 504 -7.91 15.73 -26.39
N SER A 505 -8.97 14.94 -26.24
CA SER A 505 -9.35 13.84 -27.14
C SER A 505 -10.82 13.47 -26.93
N MET A 506 -11.37 12.59 -27.76
CA MET A 506 -12.71 12.03 -27.51
C MET A 506 -12.66 10.89 -26.49
N TYR A 507 -11.53 10.19 -26.37
CA TYR A 507 -11.32 9.12 -25.39
C TYR A 507 -9.82 8.88 -25.12
N ALA A 508 -9.39 8.98 -23.87
CA ALA A 508 -7.99 8.85 -23.44
C ALA A 508 -7.73 7.48 -22.78
N VAL A 509 -7.13 6.56 -23.53
CA VAL A 509 -6.93 5.17 -23.07
C VAL A 509 -5.84 5.01 -22.02
N ASN A 510 -4.91 5.97 -21.93
CA ASN A 510 -3.77 5.94 -21.01
C ASN A 510 -3.99 6.79 -19.74
N ALA A 511 -5.13 7.46 -19.59
CA ALA A 511 -5.35 8.46 -18.54
C ALA A 511 -5.24 7.95 -17.08
N SER A 512 -5.18 6.63 -16.88
CA SER A 512 -4.97 6.00 -15.57
C SER A 512 -3.73 5.09 -15.51
N VAL A 513 -2.86 5.13 -16.53
CA VAL A 513 -1.61 4.38 -16.59
C VAL A 513 -0.46 5.35 -16.35
N PRO A 514 0.33 5.20 -15.27
CA PRO A 514 1.49 6.05 -15.01
C PRO A 514 2.69 5.67 -15.90
N LYS A 515 3.62 6.60 -16.09
CA LYS A 515 4.79 6.46 -16.99
C LYS A 515 5.62 5.22 -16.69
N THR A 516 5.83 4.94 -15.40
CA THR A 516 6.55 3.73 -14.98
C THR A 516 5.87 2.47 -15.51
N LEU A 517 4.54 2.39 -15.40
CA LEU A 517 3.75 1.26 -15.91
C LEU A 517 3.68 1.22 -17.45
N VAL A 518 3.62 2.38 -18.15
CA VAL A 518 3.65 2.42 -19.62
C VAL A 518 4.87 1.65 -20.16
N ARG A 519 6.06 1.89 -19.60
CA ARG A 519 7.30 1.19 -20.02
C ARG A 519 7.18 -0.33 -19.87
N HIS A 520 6.61 -0.80 -18.75
CA HIS A 520 6.39 -2.23 -18.53
C HIS A 520 5.39 -2.83 -19.52
N LEU A 521 4.28 -2.14 -19.82
CA LEU A 521 3.27 -2.62 -20.77
C LEU A 521 3.81 -2.68 -22.20
N VAL A 522 4.58 -1.68 -22.63
CA VAL A 522 5.21 -1.69 -23.96
C VAL A 522 6.27 -2.79 -24.06
N ARG A 523 7.06 -3.01 -22.99
CA ARG A 523 8.02 -4.11 -22.95
C ARG A 523 7.33 -5.47 -23.05
N TYR A 524 6.28 -5.67 -22.26
CA TYR A 524 5.46 -6.89 -22.33
C TYR A 524 4.88 -7.09 -23.74
N ALA A 525 4.36 -6.03 -24.37
CA ALA A 525 3.86 -6.11 -25.74
C ALA A 525 4.96 -6.53 -26.73
N ALA A 526 6.18 -6.01 -26.60
CA ALA A 526 7.31 -6.43 -27.43
C ALA A 526 7.58 -7.94 -27.30
N ASP A 527 7.58 -8.45 -26.07
CA ASP A 527 7.79 -9.87 -25.81
C ASP A 527 6.67 -10.75 -26.39
N VAL A 528 5.41 -10.26 -26.43
CA VAL A 528 4.25 -10.97 -27.02
C VAL A 528 4.26 -10.94 -28.55
N PHE A 529 4.58 -9.81 -29.19
CA PHE A 529 4.55 -9.69 -30.66
C PHE A 529 5.72 -10.44 -31.32
N GLY A 530 6.93 -10.33 -30.77
CA GLY A 530 8.15 -10.83 -31.41
C GLY A 530 8.50 -10.14 -32.75
N GLY A 531 9.56 -10.62 -33.39
CA GLY A 531 9.99 -10.18 -34.73
C GLY A 531 10.22 -8.67 -34.86
N ARG A 532 9.90 -8.11 -36.04
CA ARG A 532 10.13 -6.69 -36.35
C ARG A 532 9.33 -5.73 -35.45
N ILE A 533 8.10 -6.09 -35.08
CA ILE A 533 7.29 -5.25 -34.18
C ILE A 533 7.99 -5.14 -32.82
N ALA A 534 8.51 -6.25 -32.28
CA ALA A 534 9.28 -6.22 -31.04
C ALA A 534 10.52 -5.32 -31.14
N GLU A 535 11.29 -5.42 -32.23
CA GLU A 535 12.47 -4.57 -32.46
C GLU A 535 12.11 -3.07 -32.42
N VAL A 536 11.01 -2.67 -33.07
CA VAL A 536 10.55 -1.27 -33.07
C VAL A 536 10.07 -0.84 -31.68
N LEU A 537 9.34 -1.69 -30.96
CA LEU A 537 8.88 -1.39 -29.59
C LEU A 537 10.04 -1.25 -28.60
N LEU A 538 11.10 -2.05 -28.76
CA LEU A 538 12.32 -1.93 -27.97
C LEU A 538 13.10 -0.65 -28.30
N ASP A 539 13.19 -0.27 -29.58
CA ASP A 539 13.82 1.00 -29.96
C ASP A 539 13.06 2.22 -29.40
N ILE A 540 11.73 2.14 -29.34
CA ILE A 540 10.87 3.16 -28.70
C ILE A 540 11.15 3.22 -27.19
N LEU A 541 11.35 2.07 -26.51
CA LEU A 541 11.70 2.03 -25.08
C LEU A 541 13.06 2.66 -24.79
N ASP A 542 14.03 2.47 -25.69
CA ASP A 542 15.40 3.00 -25.58
C ASP A 542 15.49 4.49 -25.97
N THR A 543 14.42 5.05 -26.54
CA THR A 543 14.36 6.47 -26.89
C THR A 543 14.12 7.32 -25.64
N PRO A 544 14.93 8.38 -25.38
CA PRO A 544 14.71 9.30 -24.26
C PRO A 544 13.34 9.96 -24.31
N VAL A 545 12.70 10.17 -23.14
CA VAL A 545 11.39 10.84 -23.07
C VAL A 545 11.53 12.34 -23.38
N SER A 546 10.84 12.79 -24.43
CA SER A 546 10.91 14.16 -24.94
C SER A 546 9.60 14.58 -25.63
N PRO A 547 9.21 15.87 -25.59
CA PRO A 547 8.11 16.39 -26.40
C PRO A 547 8.54 16.79 -27.84
N GLU A 548 9.85 16.79 -28.17
CA GLU A 548 10.40 17.13 -29.50
C GLU A 548 9.82 18.43 -30.13
N LEU A 549 9.64 19.48 -29.32
CA LEU A 549 9.10 20.77 -29.77
C LEU A 549 10.17 21.79 -30.14
N LEU A 550 11.35 21.68 -29.53
CA LEU A 550 12.51 22.53 -29.82
C LEU A 550 13.38 21.91 -30.93
N PRO A 551 14.01 22.72 -31.79
CA PRO A 551 14.93 22.21 -32.81
C PRO A 551 15.99 21.28 -32.22
N PRO A 552 16.36 20.19 -32.91
CA PRO A 552 17.40 19.29 -32.45
C PRO A 552 18.73 20.03 -32.30
N THR A 553 19.62 19.46 -31.48
CA THR A 553 20.98 19.99 -31.33
C THR A 553 21.74 19.93 -32.65
N GLY A 554 22.88 20.63 -32.75
CA GLY A 554 23.68 20.70 -33.99
C GLY A 554 24.08 19.35 -34.60
N ASP A 555 24.03 18.26 -33.81
CA ASP A 555 24.34 16.89 -34.21
C ASP A 555 23.09 16.05 -34.59
N GLY A 556 21.89 16.64 -34.59
CA GLY A 556 20.63 15.97 -34.92
C GLY A 556 19.98 15.21 -33.76
N GLU A 557 20.55 15.29 -32.56
CA GLU A 557 20.03 14.67 -31.34
C GLU A 557 18.94 15.50 -30.66
N ILE A 558 18.06 14.81 -29.91
CA ILE A 558 16.95 15.41 -29.16
C ILE A 558 17.49 16.48 -28.19
N ALA A 559 17.03 17.73 -28.36
CA ALA A 559 17.49 18.87 -27.56
C ALA A 559 16.83 18.97 -26.17
N GLN A 560 15.64 18.40 -26.01
CA GLN A 560 14.83 18.53 -24.79
C GLN A 560 14.58 17.15 -24.19
N LYS A 561 14.98 16.93 -22.94
CA LYS A 561 14.57 15.74 -22.17
C LYS A 561 13.58 16.17 -21.11
N THR A 562 12.41 15.54 -21.10
CA THR A 562 11.34 15.91 -20.18
C THR A 562 11.78 15.80 -18.72
N GLU A 563 12.45 14.70 -18.37
CA GLU A 563 12.86 14.42 -16.99
C GLU A 563 13.92 15.39 -16.46
N ASP A 564 14.70 16.05 -17.33
CA ASP A 564 15.63 17.11 -16.92
C ASP A 564 14.87 18.37 -16.44
N LEU A 565 13.65 18.59 -16.94
CA LEU A 565 12.83 19.76 -16.64
C LEU A 565 11.83 19.52 -15.50
N VAL A 566 11.19 18.35 -15.48
CA VAL A 566 10.16 18.02 -14.48
C VAL A 566 10.62 17.06 -13.40
N GLY A 567 11.76 16.40 -13.56
CA GLY A 567 12.27 15.37 -12.66
C GLY A 567 11.93 13.95 -13.11
N PRO A 568 12.53 12.94 -12.47
CA PRO A 568 12.36 11.54 -12.85
C PRO A 568 10.93 11.08 -12.53
N TYR A 569 10.28 10.42 -13.50
CA TYR A 569 8.89 9.98 -13.34
C TYR A 569 8.71 8.94 -12.23
N GLU A 570 9.72 8.11 -11.94
CA GLU A 570 9.63 7.13 -10.85
C GLU A 570 9.45 7.77 -9.48
N LEU A 571 10.07 8.94 -9.22
CA LEU A 571 9.84 9.68 -7.98
C LEU A 571 8.44 10.28 -7.95
N HIS A 572 8.00 10.90 -9.06
CA HIS A 572 6.66 11.50 -9.13
C HIS A 572 5.54 10.47 -9.00
N ASP A 573 5.68 9.32 -9.65
CA ASP A 573 4.74 8.22 -9.54
C ASP A 573 4.74 7.65 -8.11
N TYR A 574 5.91 7.55 -7.47
CA TYR A 574 6.00 7.16 -6.07
C TYR A 574 5.24 8.15 -5.16
N PHE A 575 5.49 9.46 -5.30
CA PHE A 575 4.80 10.49 -4.52
C PHE A 575 3.29 10.50 -4.78
N LEU A 576 2.90 10.39 -6.05
CA LEU A 576 1.51 10.34 -6.49
C LEU A 576 0.75 9.17 -5.85
N TYR A 577 1.38 7.99 -5.82
CA TYR A 577 0.77 6.80 -5.24
C TYR A 577 0.44 7.01 -3.76
N TYR A 578 1.43 7.41 -2.96
CA TYR A 578 1.25 7.54 -1.51
C TYR A 578 0.38 8.74 -1.12
N LEU A 579 0.42 9.82 -1.89
CA LEU A 579 -0.51 10.95 -1.74
C LEU A 579 -1.95 10.50 -1.99
N LEU A 580 -2.24 9.88 -3.14
CA LEU A 580 -3.61 9.61 -3.54
C LEU A 580 -4.23 8.37 -2.91
N ARG A 581 -3.41 7.33 -2.65
CA ARG A 581 -3.93 6.09 -2.10
C ARG A 581 -4.22 6.22 -0.60
N PHE A 582 -3.34 6.89 0.14
CA PHE A 582 -3.36 6.92 1.61
C PHE A 582 -3.37 8.33 2.21
N GLY A 583 -3.22 9.40 1.42
CA GLY A 583 -3.22 10.76 1.95
C GLY A 583 -2.04 11.06 2.87
N PHE A 584 -0.91 10.36 2.70
CA PHE A 584 0.25 10.53 3.56
C PHE A 584 0.82 11.94 3.53
N GLU A 585 1.31 12.38 4.69
CA GLU A 585 2.00 13.67 4.81
C GLU A 585 3.28 13.67 3.93
N PRO A 586 3.65 14.81 3.32
CA PRO A 586 4.88 14.94 2.55
C PRO A 586 6.14 14.47 3.28
N GLY A 587 6.24 14.69 4.60
CA GLY A 587 7.38 14.26 5.41
C GLY A 587 7.56 12.74 5.44
N LYS A 588 6.46 12.01 5.62
CA LYS A 588 6.45 10.54 5.55
C LYS A 588 6.85 10.04 4.17
N ILE A 589 6.22 10.59 3.12
CA ILE A 589 6.54 10.23 1.73
C ILE A 589 8.02 10.46 1.43
N TYR A 590 8.59 11.59 1.89
CA TYR A 590 9.99 11.92 1.74
C TYR A 590 10.90 10.85 2.35
N ARG A 591 10.69 10.50 3.62
CA ARG A 591 11.55 9.55 4.35
C ARG A 591 11.40 8.12 3.84
N MET A 592 10.17 7.72 3.48
CA MET A 592 9.94 6.48 2.74
C MET A 592 10.71 6.47 1.41
N ALA A 593 10.72 7.57 0.67
CA ALA A 593 11.45 7.66 -0.61
C ALA A 593 12.97 7.62 -0.41
N LEU A 594 13.52 8.28 0.61
CA LEU A 594 14.97 8.19 0.93
C LEU A 594 15.42 6.74 1.06
N LYS A 595 14.62 5.93 1.75
CA LYS A 595 14.91 4.51 1.94
C LYS A 595 14.70 3.68 0.68
N SER A 596 13.56 3.86 -0.01
CA SER A 596 13.22 3.11 -1.22
C SER A 596 14.20 3.38 -2.37
N PHE A 597 14.74 4.59 -2.45
CA PHE A 597 15.66 5.03 -3.49
C PHE A 597 17.11 5.18 -3.02
N GLU A 598 17.47 4.53 -1.91
CA GLU A 598 18.85 4.54 -1.41
C GLU A 598 19.83 4.11 -2.51
N GLY A 599 20.90 4.90 -2.68
CA GLY A 599 21.92 4.73 -3.72
C GLY A 599 21.50 5.18 -5.13
N ALA A 600 20.23 5.47 -5.39
CA ALA A 600 19.75 5.99 -6.67
C ALA A 600 19.60 7.53 -6.66
N TYR A 601 19.07 8.09 -5.57
CA TYR A 601 18.91 9.54 -5.40
C TYR A 601 19.40 9.98 -4.02
N ASP A 602 20.05 11.14 -3.97
CA ASP A 602 20.40 11.79 -2.70
C ASP A 602 19.18 12.50 -2.09
N ALA A 603 19.30 12.86 -0.80
CA ALA A 603 18.24 13.49 -0.04
C ALA A 603 17.76 14.82 -0.66
N LYS A 604 18.70 15.61 -1.17
CA LYS A 604 18.43 16.89 -1.83
C LYS A 604 17.62 16.72 -3.12
N THR A 605 17.90 15.68 -3.89
CA THR A 605 17.20 15.35 -5.14
C THR A 605 15.77 14.94 -4.84
N VAL A 606 15.55 14.04 -3.88
CA VAL A 606 14.20 13.62 -3.46
C VAL A 606 13.41 14.83 -2.95
N HIS A 607 14.01 15.69 -2.14
CA HIS A 607 13.38 16.92 -1.63
C HIS A 607 12.96 17.87 -2.74
N THR A 608 13.87 18.14 -3.68
CA THR A 608 13.64 19.06 -4.81
C THR A 608 12.47 18.60 -5.68
N TRP A 609 12.41 17.30 -5.97
CA TRP A 609 11.35 16.75 -6.82
C TRP A 609 10.04 16.58 -6.08
N LEU A 610 10.04 16.28 -4.77
CA LEU A 610 8.83 16.28 -3.95
C LEU A 610 8.20 17.67 -3.87
N ARG A 611 9.02 18.72 -3.67
CA ARG A 611 8.56 20.11 -3.72
C ARG A 611 7.97 20.46 -5.08
N THR A 612 8.65 20.07 -6.15
CA THR A 612 8.19 20.29 -7.53
C THR A 612 6.86 19.59 -7.81
N PHE A 613 6.74 18.33 -7.36
CA PHE A 613 5.52 17.53 -7.45
C PHE A 613 4.34 18.27 -6.82
N TYR A 614 4.40 18.61 -5.53
CA TYR A 614 3.27 19.28 -4.84
C TYR A 614 2.93 20.64 -5.45
N ARG A 615 3.93 21.44 -5.84
CA ARG A 615 3.70 22.73 -6.53
C ARG A 615 2.93 22.52 -7.82
N ARG A 616 3.39 21.63 -8.69
CA ARG A 616 2.79 21.38 -10.01
C ARG A 616 1.44 20.66 -9.88
N PHE A 617 1.37 19.65 -9.03
CA PHE A 617 0.16 18.90 -8.77
C PHE A 617 -0.99 19.84 -8.44
N PHE A 618 -0.83 20.76 -7.48
CA PHE A 618 -1.89 21.72 -7.16
C PHE A 618 -2.15 22.72 -8.29
N ALA A 619 -1.11 23.39 -8.80
CA ALA A 619 -1.26 24.46 -9.80
C ALA A 619 -1.87 23.99 -11.13
N GLN A 620 -1.80 22.70 -11.45
CA GLN A 620 -2.25 22.15 -12.72
C GLN A 620 -3.62 21.46 -12.64
N GLN A 621 -4.34 21.55 -11.52
CA GLN A 621 -5.65 20.93 -11.35
C GLN A 621 -6.68 21.40 -12.38
N PHE A 622 -6.60 22.65 -12.84
CA PHE A 622 -7.52 23.16 -13.86
C PHE A 622 -7.48 22.35 -15.17
N LYS A 623 -6.32 21.79 -15.53
CA LYS A 623 -6.20 20.91 -16.71
C LYS A 623 -6.97 19.61 -16.49
N ARG A 624 -6.90 19.06 -15.27
CA ARG A 624 -7.58 17.81 -14.91
C ARG A 624 -9.10 17.95 -14.82
N SER A 625 -9.57 19.13 -14.42
CA SER A 625 -11.00 19.44 -14.36
C SER A 625 -11.71 19.29 -15.72
N CYS A 626 -10.98 19.37 -16.83
CA CYS A 626 -11.50 19.19 -18.20
C CYS A 626 -10.94 17.95 -18.92
N LEU A 627 -10.67 16.86 -18.18
CA LEU A 627 -10.16 15.63 -18.77
C LEU A 627 -11.18 14.89 -19.65
N PRO A 628 -10.76 14.39 -20.84
CA PRO A 628 -11.54 13.44 -21.63
C PRO A 628 -11.93 12.20 -20.83
N ASP A 629 -12.89 11.43 -21.36
CA ASP A 629 -13.23 10.12 -20.79
C ASP A 629 -12.11 9.12 -21.02
N GLY A 630 -11.92 8.22 -20.07
CA GLY A 630 -10.93 7.15 -20.14
C GLY A 630 -11.19 6.11 -19.05
N PRO A 631 -10.77 4.84 -19.25
CA PRO A 631 -10.97 3.82 -18.26
C PRO A 631 -10.01 4.00 -17.08
N LYS A 632 -10.47 3.70 -15.87
CA LYS A 632 -9.59 3.46 -14.72
C LYS A 632 -9.10 2.02 -14.79
N VAL A 633 -7.78 1.81 -14.91
CA VAL A 633 -7.18 0.47 -14.94
C VAL A 633 -6.38 0.15 -13.68
N GLY A 634 -5.71 1.15 -13.10
CA GLY A 634 -4.96 1.02 -11.86
C GLY A 634 -5.78 1.27 -10.60
N SER A 635 -5.09 1.26 -9.45
CA SER A 635 -5.67 1.54 -8.14
C SER A 635 -6.05 3.00 -7.91
N VAL A 636 -5.53 3.91 -8.75
CA VAL A 636 -5.69 5.37 -8.68
C VAL A 636 -5.94 5.95 -10.07
N THR A 637 -6.78 6.98 -10.16
CA THR A 637 -6.92 7.84 -11.35
C THR A 637 -7.06 9.31 -10.94
N LEU A 638 -6.87 10.22 -11.88
CA LEU A 638 -6.97 11.67 -11.69
C LEU A 638 -8.24 12.28 -12.30
N SER A 639 -9.20 11.45 -12.69
CA SER A 639 -10.48 11.92 -13.21
C SER A 639 -11.26 12.71 -12.14
N PRO A 640 -11.73 13.94 -12.44
CA PRO A 640 -12.57 14.72 -11.53
C PRO A 640 -13.95 14.10 -11.32
N ARG A 641 -14.31 13.10 -12.14
CA ARG A 641 -15.56 12.36 -12.07
C ARG A 641 -15.43 11.10 -11.22
N GLY A 642 -14.20 10.64 -11.00
CA GLY A 642 -13.87 9.41 -10.26
C GLY A 642 -13.13 9.71 -8.96
N ASP A 643 -11.91 9.17 -8.86
CA ASP A 643 -11.12 9.10 -7.63
C ASP A 643 -10.66 10.46 -7.05
N TRP A 644 -10.43 11.49 -7.88
CA TRP A 644 -9.79 12.73 -7.43
C TRP A 644 -10.63 13.98 -7.66
N ARG A 645 -11.16 14.56 -6.58
CA ARG A 645 -11.96 15.79 -6.62
C ARG A 645 -11.25 16.89 -5.82
N MET A 646 -10.53 17.75 -6.52
CA MET A 646 -9.87 18.92 -5.92
C MET A 646 -10.28 20.20 -6.65
N PRO A 647 -10.55 21.31 -5.93
CA PRO A 647 -10.75 22.62 -6.52
C PRO A 647 -9.53 23.07 -7.35
N SER A 648 -9.77 23.68 -8.51
CA SER A 648 -8.69 24.15 -9.40
C SER A 648 -7.87 25.30 -8.80
N ASP A 649 -8.42 25.99 -7.82
CA ASP A 649 -7.93 27.16 -7.10
C ASP A 649 -7.41 26.83 -5.68
N ALA A 650 -7.22 25.53 -5.38
CA ALA A 650 -6.67 25.07 -4.10
C ALA A 650 -5.21 25.54 -3.90
N SER A 651 -4.90 26.00 -2.69
CA SER A 651 -3.54 26.41 -2.30
C SER A 651 -2.70 25.22 -1.84
N SER A 652 -1.47 25.10 -2.35
CA SER A 652 -0.49 24.10 -1.91
C SER A 652 0.36 24.53 -0.70
N ARG A 653 0.12 25.71 -0.13
CA ARG A 653 0.99 26.32 0.90
C ARG A 653 1.24 25.42 2.10
N LEU A 654 0.22 24.68 2.55
CA LEU A 654 0.33 23.79 3.72
C LEU A 654 1.36 22.68 3.48
N TRP A 655 1.24 21.95 2.38
CA TRP A 655 2.15 20.87 2.01
C TRP A 655 3.56 21.37 1.72
N LEU A 656 3.68 22.51 1.01
CA LEU A 656 4.98 23.11 0.71
C LEU A 656 5.71 23.57 1.97
N ALA A 657 5.00 24.12 2.97
CA ALA A 657 5.59 24.51 4.24
C ALA A 657 6.13 23.30 5.02
N GLN A 658 5.44 22.15 4.99
CA GLN A 658 5.96 20.93 5.58
C GLN A 658 7.22 20.44 4.86
N ILE A 659 7.23 20.47 3.51
CA ILE A 659 8.41 20.08 2.72
C ILE A 659 9.59 21.01 3.00
N ASP A 660 9.35 22.32 3.08
CA ASP A 660 10.41 23.32 3.36
C ASP A 660 10.99 23.19 4.77
N ALA A 661 10.25 22.60 5.71
CA ALA A 661 10.72 22.28 7.05
C ALA A 661 11.55 20.98 7.11
N LEU A 662 11.55 20.16 6.06
CA LEU A 662 12.46 19.03 5.94
C LEU A 662 13.86 19.60 5.67
N ASN A 663 14.82 19.31 6.53
CA ASN A 663 16.23 19.71 6.36
C ASN A 663 16.96 18.63 5.54
N PRO A 664 17.12 18.75 4.21
CA PRO A 664 17.90 17.78 3.44
C PRO A 664 19.38 17.92 3.82
N ILE A 665 19.95 16.89 4.42
CA ILE A 665 21.39 16.79 4.67
C ILE A 665 21.88 15.57 3.88
N ASP A 666 22.99 15.72 3.16
CA ASP A 666 23.65 14.66 2.41
C ASP A 666 24.23 13.57 3.34
#